data_AF-A0A357IZR8-F1
#
_entry.id   AF-A0A357IZR8-F1
#
_cell.length_a   1.000
_cell.length_b   1.000
_cell.length_c   1.000
_cell.angle_alpha   90.00
_cell.angle_beta   90.00
_cell.angle_gamma   90.00
#
_symmetry.space_group_name_H-M   'P 1'
#
loop_
_entity.id
_entity.type
_entity.pdbx_description
1 polymer ?
#
loop_
_entity_poly.entity_id
_entity_poly.type
_entity_poly.pdbx_seq_one_letter_code
_entity_poly.pdbx_strand_id
1 'polypeptide(L)'
;TEAIQFDRSMEAYGATGFRQYDRELTDLTAGEAIERALKQMGLASAEAQKMYLQRLLASILGWASQFKYMEWQTSLGYDVARRSSVLDLLAVRVLYDYGLFRFSQDTDFAPALSFWQTSYNELGSKSDRMVHGYRLHYVWQCAQERSFQKRVASGFVDAAPGQEPPRYQMAFCIDVRSEVIRRRLEAEEPALRTIGFAGFFGLPFAYKQISEKHPASRLPVLLKPAFVATEEPRKNARVGRKSLNTGMILSYFRNLRKAPLSSFLFVELFGLLSVEKVVRQTFHSLMRKFRGNNLPQRFDDRRTIPDHKNLMGSDGQALSVSQKADLVKGPLRHMGLLDRMAEFVFLVGHGADTTNNAFGSSLDCGACGGHAGDINARLLASLLNEPEVRSELAGQGIRIPDATLFIPAIHETVTDNIYILDLHRVPEDRKREVKEVQKTMDLASRKARKERSVARSAVLDPHFNRRPRNWAEIRPEWGLTGNASFIVAPRERTRGMNLHGRSFLHDYDWSRDDGFQSLELIMTAPMVVTNWINMQYYASSVAPDVYGSGSKLLHNLVCETRVQSGNGGDLRVGLPFQSVHDGERLVHEPLRLSVFIEAPEDAIESIIQKHEVVRDLVDNDWLLLLQIHPEDKVVRRRQKGGKYAPMG
;
A
#
# COMPACT_ATOMS: atom_id res chain seq x y z
N THR A 1 25.12 9.59 -20.66
CA THR A 1 26.12 9.79 -21.73
C THR A 1 27.53 9.61 -21.20
N GLU A 2 27.95 10.20 -20.08
CA GLU A 2 29.34 10.07 -19.54
C GLU A 2 29.97 8.66 -19.56
N ALA A 3 29.23 7.60 -19.24
CA ALA A 3 29.76 6.23 -19.28
C ALA A 3 30.07 5.72 -20.71
N ILE A 4 29.31 6.18 -21.72
CA ILE A 4 29.47 5.79 -23.14
C ILE A 4 30.80 6.29 -23.69
N GLN A 5 31.30 7.42 -23.20
CA GLN A 5 32.60 7.97 -23.61
C GLN A 5 33.78 7.02 -23.36
N PHE A 6 33.61 6.07 -22.42
CA PHE A 6 34.60 5.06 -22.08
C PHE A 6 34.25 3.65 -22.58
N ASP A 7 32.99 3.43 -22.99
CA ASP A 7 32.50 2.14 -23.48
C ASP A 7 32.90 1.92 -24.95
N ARG A 8 33.72 0.89 -25.20
CA ARG A 8 34.15 0.50 -26.56
C ARG A 8 33.31 -0.60 -27.17
N SER A 9 32.30 -1.14 -26.48
CA SER A 9 31.52 -2.28 -26.96
C SER A 9 30.89 -2.01 -28.32
N MET A 10 30.25 -0.85 -28.51
CA MET A 10 29.60 -0.51 -29.79
C MET A 10 30.59 -0.39 -30.95
N GLU A 11 31.76 0.20 -30.72
CA GLU A 11 32.83 0.28 -31.73
C GLU A 11 33.37 -1.11 -32.07
N ALA A 12 33.52 -2.00 -31.07
CA ALA A 12 33.93 -3.38 -31.28
C ALA A 12 32.90 -4.20 -32.08
N TYR A 13 31.61 -3.85 -32.00
CA TYR A 13 30.53 -4.44 -32.79
C TYR A 13 30.31 -3.79 -34.16
N GLY A 14 31.19 -2.86 -34.58
CA GLY A 14 31.20 -2.29 -35.94
C GLY A 14 30.71 -0.85 -36.05
N ALA A 15 30.17 -0.25 -34.99
CA ALA A 15 29.76 1.16 -34.97
C ALA A 15 30.97 2.08 -34.74
N THR A 16 31.89 2.12 -35.70
CA THR A 16 33.15 2.88 -35.60
C THR A 16 32.86 4.38 -35.50
N GLY A 17 33.29 5.04 -34.41
CA GLY A 17 32.98 6.46 -34.17
C GLY A 17 31.78 6.71 -33.24
N PHE A 18 31.19 5.65 -32.66
CA PHE A 18 30.04 5.77 -31.73
C PHE A 18 30.33 6.70 -30.55
N ARG A 19 31.57 6.71 -30.02
CA ARG A 19 31.94 7.61 -28.91
C ARG A 19 32.07 9.08 -29.34
N GLN A 20 32.42 9.34 -30.60
CA GLN A 20 32.42 10.71 -31.15
C GLN A 20 30.99 11.20 -31.34
N TYR A 21 30.09 10.32 -31.80
CA TYR A 21 28.66 10.58 -31.87
C TYR A 21 28.06 10.98 -30.51
N ASP A 22 28.39 10.28 -29.42
CA ASP A 22 27.91 10.62 -28.06
C ASP A 22 28.36 12.03 -27.63
N ARG A 23 29.59 12.44 -27.99
CA ARG A 23 30.11 13.79 -27.72
C ARG A 23 29.30 14.88 -28.43
N GLU A 24 28.86 14.64 -29.67
CA GLU A 24 28.02 15.59 -30.44
C GLU A 24 26.66 15.88 -29.79
N LEU A 25 26.24 15.05 -28.83
CA LEU A 25 24.96 15.12 -28.16
C LEU A 25 25.07 15.48 -26.67
N THR A 26 26.29 15.59 -26.13
CA THR A 26 26.49 15.75 -24.68
C THR A 26 26.04 17.13 -24.19
N ASP A 27 26.02 18.14 -25.07
CA ASP A 27 25.63 19.51 -24.74
C ASP A 27 24.11 19.77 -24.85
N LEU A 28 23.32 18.79 -25.29
CA LEU A 28 21.87 18.93 -25.44
C LEU A 28 21.14 18.58 -24.15
N THR A 29 20.05 19.28 -23.87
CA THR A 29 19.08 18.82 -22.87
C THR A 29 18.39 17.54 -23.34
N ALA A 30 17.82 16.77 -22.40
CA ALA A 30 17.11 15.53 -22.72
C ALA A 30 16.00 15.73 -23.77
N GLY A 31 15.25 16.84 -23.69
CA GLY A 31 14.20 17.18 -24.67
C GLY A 31 14.75 17.47 -26.06
N GLU A 32 15.78 18.32 -26.17
CA GLU A 32 16.42 18.66 -27.45
C GLU A 32 17.07 17.43 -28.11
N ALA A 33 17.70 16.57 -27.31
CA ALA A 33 18.29 15.32 -27.78
C ALA A 33 17.23 14.38 -28.38
N ILE A 34 16.09 14.23 -27.70
CA ILE A 34 14.96 13.43 -28.21
C ILE A 34 14.41 14.03 -29.50
N GLU A 35 14.11 15.31 -29.53
CA GLU A 35 13.53 15.96 -30.72
C GLU A 35 14.46 15.82 -31.94
N ARG A 36 15.76 16.09 -31.75
CA ARG A 36 16.77 15.92 -32.80
C ARG A 36 16.81 14.48 -33.30
N ALA A 37 16.86 13.50 -32.40
CA ALA A 37 16.90 12.09 -32.76
C ALA A 37 15.64 11.65 -33.51
N LEU A 38 14.44 12.00 -33.04
CA LEU A 38 13.17 11.66 -33.70
C LEU A 38 13.11 12.21 -35.13
N LYS A 39 13.53 13.47 -35.32
CA LYS A 39 13.60 14.12 -36.63
C LYS A 39 14.57 13.40 -37.57
N GLN A 40 15.78 13.08 -37.09
CA GLN A 40 16.81 12.41 -37.90
C GLN A 40 16.45 10.94 -38.21
N MET A 41 15.71 10.28 -37.33
CA MET A 41 15.15 8.94 -37.58
C MET A 41 13.92 8.95 -38.50
N GLY A 42 13.44 10.11 -38.97
CA GLY A 42 12.31 10.18 -39.91
C GLY A 42 10.94 9.85 -39.30
N LEU A 43 10.79 9.99 -37.98
CA LEU A 43 9.49 9.84 -37.30
C LEU A 43 8.71 11.15 -37.41
N ALA A 44 7.92 11.27 -38.48
CA ALA A 44 7.36 12.54 -38.93
C ALA A 44 6.03 12.91 -38.27
N SER A 45 5.22 11.94 -37.87
CA SER A 45 3.90 12.20 -37.26
C SER A 45 3.95 12.19 -35.73
N ALA A 46 3.14 13.04 -35.09
CA ALA A 46 3.03 13.09 -33.63
C ALA A 46 2.59 11.74 -33.03
N GLU A 47 1.71 11.01 -33.72
CA GLU A 47 1.28 9.69 -33.27
C GLU A 47 2.40 8.65 -33.38
N ALA A 48 3.21 8.67 -34.45
CA ALA A 48 4.38 7.80 -34.59
C ALA A 48 5.39 8.06 -33.48
N GLN A 49 5.70 9.34 -33.22
CA GLN A 49 6.59 9.75 -32.13
C GLN A 49 6.06 9.26 -30.78
N LYS A 50 4.77 9.52 -30.48
CA LYS A 50 4.13 9.07 -29.24
C LYS A 50 4.20 7.54 -29.08
N MET A 51 3.82 6.77 -30.10
CA MET A 51 3.85 5.31 -30.05
C MET A 51 5.27 4.77 -29.85
N TYR A 52 6.25 5.33 -30.56
CA TYR A 52 7.66 4.97 -30.42
C TYR A 52 8.17 5.24 -28.99
N LEU A 53 7.98 6.47 -28.48
CA LEU A 53 8.42 6.85 -27.14
C LEU A 53 7.73 6.01 -26.06
N GLN A 54 6.42 5.75 -26.20
CA GLN A 54 5.68 4.86 -25.29
C GLN A 54 6.22 3.43 -25.33
N ARG A 55 6.55 2.90 -26.52
CA ARG A 55 7.13 1.58 -26.67
C ARG A 55 8.49 1.45 -25.98
N LEU A 56 9.33 2.49 -26.08
CA LEU A 56 10.63 2.53 -25.39
C LEU A 56 10.47 2.44 -23.87
N LEU A 57 9.56 3.22 -23.29
CA LEU A 57 9.28 3.15 -21.85
C LEU A 57 8.65 1.81 -21.46
N ALA A 58 7.68 1.30 -22.23
CA ALA A 58 7.01 0.04 -21.95
C ALA A 58 7.94 -1.18 -22.03
N SER A 59 9.02 -1.12 -22.81
CA SER A 59 10.02 -2.19 -22.87
C SER A 59 10.89 -2.32 -21.60
N ILE A 60 10.92 -1.27 -20.78
CA ILE A 60 11.65 -1.21 -19.50
C ILE A 60 10.76 -0.57 -18.42
N LEU A 61 9.51 -1.03 -18.35
CA LEU A 61 8.46 -0.45 -17.51
C LEU A 61 8.87 -0.33 -16.03
N GLY A 62 9.66 -1.26 -15.50
CA GLY A 62 10.17 -1.22 -14.14
C GLY A 62 11.08 -0.03 -13.88
N TRP A 63 12.10 0.16 -14.72
CA TRP A 63 12.95 1.34 -14.65
C TRP A 63 12.18 2.63 -14.94
N ALA A 64 11.29 2.63 -15.94
CA ALA A 64 10.44 3.79 -16.22
C ALA A 64 9.59 4.18 -15.00
N SER A 65 8.97 3.20 -14.34
CA SER A 65 8.18 3.39 -13.12
C SER A 65 9.05 3.88 -11.96
N GLN A 66 10.30 3.42 -11.86
CA GLN A 66 11.23 3.87 -10.85
C GLN A 66 11.59 5.35 -11.01
N PHE A 67 11.89 5.79 -12.23
CA PHE A 67 12.16 7.20 -12.52
C PHE A 67 10.92 8.04 -12.26
N LYS A 68 9.73 7.56 -12.67
CA LYS A 68 8.48 8.26 -12.38
C LYS A 68 8.21 8.38 -10.88
N TYR A 69 8.49 7.35 -10.12
CA TYR A 69 8.38 7.35 -8.66
C TYR A 69 9.30 8.40 -8.02
N MET A 70 10.56 8.52 -8.48
CA MET A 70 11.50 9.52 -7.97
C MET A 70 11.07 10.96 -8.29
N GLU A 71 10.59 11.21 -9.51
CA GLU A 71 9.99 12.50 -9.86
C GLU A 71 8.82 12.83 -8.94
N TRP A 72 7.93 11.88 -8.73
CA TRP A 72 6.75 12.06 -7.91
C TRP A 72 7.11 12.34 -6.44
N GLN A 73 8.06 11.60 -5.87
CA GLN A 73 8.59 11.88 -4.52
C GLN A 73 9.19 13.29 -4.42
N THR A 74 9.91 13.74 -5.45
CA THR A 74 10.45 15.11 -5.51
C THR A 74 9.32 16.14 -5.54
N SER A 75 8.24 15.89 -6.29
CA SER A 75 7.07 16.78 -6.35
C SER A 75 6.31 16.87 -5.02
N LEU A 76 6.39 15.82 -4.20
CA LEU A 76 5.86 15.80 -2.83
C LEU A 76 6.81 16.47 -1.81
N GLY A 77 7.97 16.97 -2.27
CA GLY A 77 8.95 17.65 -1.44
C GLY A 77 9.78 16.72 -0.54
N TYR A 78 9.96 15.46 -0.95
CA TYR A 78 10.97 14.57 -0.37
C TYR A 78 12.36 14.91 -0.92
N ASP A 79 13.37 14.75 -0.07
CA ASP A 79 14.77 14.86 -0.49
C ASP A 79 15.21 13.57 -1.19
N VAL A 80 15.56 13.67 -2.46
CA VAL A 80 16.02 12.54 -3.28
C VAL A 80 17.51 12.72 -3.60
N ALA A 81 18.28 11.64 -3.45
CA ALA A 81 19.73 11.68 -3.65
C ALA A 81 20.16 12.14 -5.06
N ARG A 82 19.31 11.92 -6.07
CA ARG A 82 19.52 12.41 -7.42
C ARG A 82 18.19 12.80 -8.04
N ARG A 83 18.12 14.01 -8.60
CA ARG A 83 16.99 14.44 -9.44
C ARG A 83 17.21 13.87 -10.83
N SER A 84 16.38 12.92 -11.22
CA SER A 84 16.38 12.34 -12.55
C SER A 84 14.94 12.12 -12.98
N SER A 85 14.67 12.38 -14.25
CA SER A 85 13.36 12.37 -14.85
C SER A 85 13.15 11.17 -15.77
N VAL A 86 11.90 10.80 -16.01
CA VAL A 86 11.54 9.83 -17.05
C VAL A 86 12.01 10.31 -18.42
N LEU A 87 12.05 11.64 -18.63
CA LEU A 87 12.57 12.25 -19.83
C LEU A 87 14.07 11.96 -20.01
N ASP A 88 14.87 12.00 -18.94
CA ASP A 88 16.29 11.65 -18.98
C ASP A 88 16.50 10.17 -19.37
N LEU A 89 15.72 9.27 -18.79
CA LEU A 89 15.74 7.84 -19.14
C LEU A 89 15.36 7.63 -20.60
N LEU A 90 14.31 8.33 -21.06
CA LEU A 90 13.83 8.26 -22.43
C LEU A 90 14.89 8.79 -23.40
N ALA A 91 15.56 9.90 -23.08
CA ALA A 91 16.63 10.45 -23.89
C ALA A 91 17.76 9.44 -24.08
N VAL A 92 18.22 8.80 -23.00
CA VAL A 92 19.25 7.75 -23.10
C VAL A 92 18.82 6.65 -24.08
N ARG A 93 17.58 6.15 -23.96
CA ARG A 93 17.05 5.09 -24.83
C ARG A 93 16.97 5.54 -26.30
N VAL A 94 16.40 6.72 -26.54
CA VAL A 94 16.27 7.31 -27.88
C VAL A 94 17.64 7.54 -28.53
N LEU A 95 18.63 7.99 -27.77
CA LEU A 95 19.97 8.23 -28.28
C LEU A 95 20.72 6.93 -28.63
N TYR A 96 20.51 5.84 -27.89
CA TYR A 96 21.05 4.54 -28.28
C TYR A 96 20.43 4.05 -29.60
N ASP A 97 19.09 4.12 -29.73
CA ASP A 97 18.40 3.73 -30.95
C ASP A 97 18.79 4.63 -32.13
N TYR A 98 18.93 5.94 -31.92
CA TYR A 98 19.40 6.86 -32.96
C TYR A 98 20.85 6.58 -33.38
N GLY A 99 21.73 6.24 -32.44
CA GLY A 99 23.09 5.83 -32.74
C GLY A 99 23.10 4.57 -33.63
N LEU A 100 22.37 3.53 -33.21
CA LEU A 100 22.21 2.31 -34.01
C LEU A 100 21.63 2.59 -35.39
N PHE A 101 20.60 3.44 -35.47
CA PHE A 101 20.00 3.88 -36.73
C PHE A 101 21.05 4.53 -37.64
N ARG A 102 21.79 5.53 -37.16
CA ARG A 102 22.83 6.26 -37.91
C ARG A 102 23.92 5.32 -38.45
N PHE A 103 24.46 4.45 -37.61
CA PHE A 103 25.54 3.54 -38.00
C PHE A 103 25.08 2.34 -38.86
N SER A 104 23.77 2.15 -39.03
CA SER A 104 23.21 1.04 -39.83
C SER A 104 22.68 1.48 -41.20
N GLN A 105 22.64 2.80 -41.50
CA GLN A 105 22.10 3.30 -42.78
C GLN A 105 22.90 2.83 -44.00
N ASP A 106 24.22 2.71 -43.87
CA ASP A 106 25.12 2.32 -44.97
C ASP A 106 25.48 0.82 -44.93
N THR A 107 24.62 0.02 -44.31
CA THR A 107 24.79 -1.44 -44.15
C THR A 107 23.63 -2.19 -44.80
N ASP A 108 23.73 -3.52 -44.85
CA ASP A 108 22.65 -4.40 -45.35
C ASP A 108 21.32 -4.26 -44.59
N PHE A 109 21.30 -3.55 -43.44
CA PHE A 109 20.09 -3.25 -42.67
C PHE A 109 19.25 -2.08 -43.21
N ALA A 110 19.74 -1.30 -44.18
CA ALA A 110 19.03 -0.12 -44.70
C ALA A 110 17.58 -0.38 -45.15
N PRO A 111 17.26 -1.50 -45.83
CA PRO A 111 15.87 -1.82 -46.19
C PRO A 111 14.98 -2.05 -44.95
N ALA A 112 15.51 -2.70 -43.92
CA ALA A 112 14.78 -2.94 -42.67
C ALA A 112 14.52 -1.63 -41.91
N LEU A 113 15.47 -0.69 -41.91
CA LEU A 113 15.29 0.65 -41.34
C LEU A 113 14.19 1.43 -42.08
N SER A 114 14.20 1.39 -43.41
CA SER A 114 13.18 2.06 -44.23
C SER A 114 11.78 1.48 -43.97
N PHE A 115 11.68 0.15 -43.86
CA PHE A 115 10.44 -0.54 -43.48
C PHE A 115 9.98 -0.16 -42.06
N TRP A 116 10.90 -0.07 -41.11
CA TRP A 116 10.62 0.35 -39.74
C TRP A 116 10.07 1.78 -39.69
N GLN A 117 10.71 2.73 -40.39
CA GLN A 117 10.25 4.12 -40.47
C GLN A 117 8.84 4.21 -41.07
N THR A 118 8.62 3.51 -42.19
CA THR A 118 7.32 3.46 -42.87
C THR A 118 6.25 2.88 -41.93
N SER A 119 6.57 1.77 -41.26
CA SER A 119 5.65 1.11 -40.33
C SER A 119 5.21 2.04 -39.20
N TYR A 120 6.15 2.74 -38.56
CA TYR A 120 5.80 3.67 -37.47
C TYR A 120 4.98 4.86 -37.94
N ASN A 121 5.31 5.44 -39.09
CA ASN A 121 4.55 6.56 -39.64
C ASN A 121 3.13 6.16 -40.09
N GLU A 122 2.91 4.90 -40.46
CA GLU A 122 1.59 4.36 -40.83
C GLU A 122 0.75 3.84 -39.65
N LEU A 123 1.33 3.63 -38.46
CA LEU A 123 0.63 3.02 -37.31
C LEU A 123 -0.67 3.75 -36.94
N GLY A 124 -0.69 5.08 -37.04
CA GLY A 124 -1.87 5.89 -36.75
C GLY A 124 -3.10 5.56 -37.61
N SER A 125 -2.90 5.00 -38.81
CA SER A 125 -3.98 4.58 -39.72
C SER A 125 -4.46 3.14 -39.50
N LYS A 126 -3.68 2.31 -38.80
CA LYS A 126 -3.95 0.87 -38.58
C LYS A 126 -4.60 0.58 -37.22
N SER A 127 -4.66 1.54 -36.30
CA SER A 127 -5.10 1.33 -34.91
C SER A 127 -6.58 0.91 -34.78
N ASP A 128 -7.48 1.41 -35.64
CA ASP A 128 -8.92 1.12 -35.56
C ASP A 128 -9.29 -0.35 -35.76
N ARG A 129 -8.49 -1.11 -36.52
CA ARG A 129 -8.74 -2.55 -36.75
C ARG A 129 -8.47 -3.40 -35.51
N MET A 130 -7.48 -3.06 -34.68
CA MET A 130 -7.17 -3.79 -33.45
C MET A 130 -8.22 -3.54 -32.35
N VAL A 131 -8.78 -2.33 -32.28
CA VAL A 131 -9.80 -1.96 -31.29
C VAL A 131 -11.07 -2.83 -31.41
N HIS A 132 -11.40 -3.31 -32.62
CA HIS A 132 -12.55 -4.18 -32.83
C HIS A 132 -12.40 -5.57 -32.18
N GLY A 133 -11.18 -6.11 -32.11
CA GLY A 133 -10.93 -7.46 -31.57
C GLY A 133 -11.20 -7.62 -30.07
N TYR A 134 -11.07 -6.54 -29.29
CA TYR A 134 -11.21 -6.57 -27.83
C TYR A 134 -12.59 -6.13 -27.31
N ARG A 135 -13.51 -5.71 -28.19
CA ARG A 135 -14.84 -5.22 -27.77
C ARG A 135 -15.63 -6.27 -27.00
N LEU A 136 -15.61 -7.53 -27.44
CA LEU A 136 -16.32 -8.61 -26.76
C LEU A 136 -15.78 -8.85 -25.34
N HIS A 137 -14.45 -8.87 -25.18
CA HIS A 137 -13.81 -9.01 -23.87
C HIS A 137 -14.16 -7.85 -22.93
N TYR A 138 -14.20 -6.62 -23.46
CA TYR A 138 -14.62 -5.45 -22.69
C TYR A 138 -16.10 -5.54 -22.24
N VAL A 139 -16.99 -6.02 -23.10
CA VAL A 139 -18.41 -6.25 -22.75
C VAL A 139 -18.52 -7.30 -21.64
N TRP A 140 -17.78 -8.41 -21.73
CA TRP A 140 -17.77 -9.44 -20.68
C TRP A 140 -17.22 -8.92 -19.36
N GLN A 141 -16.13 -8.15 -19.38
CA GLN A 141 -15.58 -7.50 -18.19
C GLN A 141 -16.64 -6.62 -17.52
N CYS A 142 -17.30 -5.76 -18.29
CA CYS A 142 -18.35 -4.88 -17.79
C CYS A 142 -19.57 -5.66 -17.25
N ALA A 143 -19.93 -6.79 -17.87
CA ALA A 143 -21.02 -7.65 -17.39
C ALA A 143 -20.66 -8.31 -16.05
N GLN A 144 -19.43 -8.78 -15.89
CA GLN A 144 -18.93 -9.39 -14.65
C GLN A 144 -18.90 -8.37 -13.50
N GLU A 145 -18.39 -7.17 -13.76
CA GLU A 145 -18.37 -6.06 -12.80
C GLU A 145 -19.78 -5.65 -12.38
N ARG A 146 -20.72 -5.50 -13.32
CA ARG A 146 -22.13 -5.21 -13.01
C ARG A 146 -22.79 -6.31 -12.20
N SER A 147 -22.52 -7.58 -12.53
CA SER A 147 -23.04 -8.73 -11.78
C SER A 147 -22.55 -8.71 -10.33
N PHE A 148 -21.27 -8.40 -10.11
CA PHE A 148 -20.71 -8.21 -8.77
C PHE A 148 -21.37 -7.02 -8.04
N GLN A 149 -21.49 -5.86 -8.70
CA GLN A 149 -22.09 -4.66 -8.14
C GLN A 149 -23.53 -4.91 -7.68
N LYS A 150 -24.35 -5.59 -8.49
CA LYS A 150 -25.72 -5.95 -8.13
C LYS A 150 -25.80 -6.83 -6.88
N ARG A 151 -24.93 -7.85 -6.76
CA ARG A 151 -24.90 -8.71 -5.57
C ARG A 151 -24.58 -7.91 -4.31
N VAL A 152 -23.59 -7.01 -4.38
CA VAL A 152 -23.23 -6.16 -3.24
C VAL A 152 -24.38 -5.23 -2.87
N ALA A 153 -24.95 -4.52 -3.86
CA ALA A 153 -26.05 -3.60 -3.64
C ALA A 153 -27.31 -4.27 -3.05
N SER A 154 -27.63 -5.49 -3.50
CA SER A 154 -28.78 -6.24 -2.99
C SER A 154 -28.68 -6.67 -1.53
N GLY A 155 -27.47 -6.69 -0.95
CA GLY A 155 -27.25 -7.05 0.45
C GLY A 155 -27.18 -5.85 1.40
N PHE A 156 -27.28 -4.63 0.89
CA PHE A 156 -27.38 -3.44 1.73
C PHE A 156 -28.70 -3.47 2.51
N VAL A 157 -28.60 -3.21 3.80
CA VAL A 157 -29.75 -3.16 4.71
C VAL A 157 -29.99 -1.72 5.15
N ASP A 158 -31.23 -1.41 5.51
CA ASP A 158 -31.53 -0.13 6.13
C ASP A 158 -30.93 -0.01 7.52
N ALA A 159 -30.41 1.18 7.81
CA ALA A 159 -29.80 1.46 9.09
C ALA A 159 -30.88 1.44 10.18
N ALA A 160 -30.87 0.40 11.03
CA ALA A 160 -31.64 0.41 12.26
C ALA A 160 -30.85 1.20 13.31
N PRO A 161 -31.43 2.25 13.94
CA PRO A 161 -30.73 2.99 14.98
C PRO A 161 -30.41 2.05 16.16
N GLY A 162 -29.12 1.94 16.50
CA GLY A 162 -28.70 1.26 17.72
C GLY A 162 -29.23 2.01 18.94
N GLN A 163 -30.04 1.33 19.76
CA GLN A 163 -30.74 1.96 20.89
C GLN A 163 -29.84 2.22 22.11
N GLU A 164 -28.72 1.50 22.27
CA GLU A 164 -27.83 1.64 23.43
C GLU A 164 -26.39 1.95 23.03
N PRO A 165 -25.68 2.79 23.80
CA PRO A 165 -24.26 3.09 23.58
C PRO A 165 -23.42 1.81 23.73
N PRO A 166 -22.45 1.57 22.84
CA PRO A 166 -21.65 0.37 22.91
C PRO A 166 -20.71 0.38 24.11
N ARG A 167 -20.54 -0.77 24.76
CA ARG A 167 -19.52 -0.94 25.81
C ARG A 167 -18.11 -1.00 25.22
N TYR A 168 -17.98 -1.53 24.00
CA TYR A 168 -16.72 -1.65 23.28
C TYR A 168 -16.83 -1.05 21.88
N GLN A 169 -15.88 -0.19 21.52
CA GLN A 169 -15.68 0.25 20.13
C GLN A 169 -14.33 -0.22 19.63
N MET A 170 -14.25 -0.65 18.38
CA MET A 170 -12.99 -1.08 17.76
C MET A 170 -12.83 -0.44 16.38
N ALA A 171 -11.94 0.53 16.25
CA ALA A 171 -11.59 1.14 14.98
C ALA A 171 -10.54 0.28 14.25
N PHE A 172 -10.97 -0.44 13.23
CA PHE A 172 -10.16 -1.29 12.38
C PHE A 172 -9.66 -0.53 11.15
N CYS A 173 -8.46 -0.89 10.68
CA CYS A 173 -8.07 -0.58 9.31
C CYS A 173 -9.15 -1.08 8.32
N ILE A 174 -9.43 -0.29 7.28
CA ILE A 174 -10.35 -0.62 6.17
C ILE A 174 -9.96 -1.87 5.35
N ASP A 175 -8.86 -2.55 5.67
CA ASP A 175 -8.34 -3.74 4.97
C ASP A 175 -9.41 -4.84 4.80
N VAL A 176 -9.47 -5.44 3.60
CA VAL A 176 -10.46 -6.48 3.25
C VAL A 176 -10.37 -7.74 4.13
N ARG A 177 -9.18 -8.04 4.69
CA ARG A 177 -8.98 -9.16 5.61
C ARG A 177 -9.60 -8.87 6.98
N SER A 178 -9.71 -7.61 7.37
CA SER A 178 -10.37 -7.19 8.61
C SER A 178 -11.89 -7.26 8.52
N GLU A 179 -12.50 -7.23 7.32
CA GLU A 179 -13.96 -7.30 7.13
C GLU A 179 -14.58 -8.53 7.79
N VAL A 180 -14.01 -9.71 7.54
CA VAL A 180 -14.50 -10.97 8.09
C VAL A 180 -14.44 -10.96 9.62
N ILE A 181 -13.34 -10.44 10.19
CA ILE A 181 -13.16 -10.37 11.65
C ILE A 181 -14.14 -9.39 12.28
N ARG A 182 -14.33 -8.21 11.68
CA ARG A 182 -15.28 -7.21 12.19
C ARG A 182 -16.69 -7.78 12.32
N ARG A 183 -17.17 -8.46 11.29
CA ARG A 183 -18.48 -9.12 11.32
C ARG A 183 -18.55 -10.22 12.39
N ARG A 184 -17.49 -11.01 12.56
CA ARG A 184 -17.46 -12.06 13.59
C ARG A 184 -17.46 -11.45 15.00
N LEU A 185 -16.70 -10.39 15.26
CA LEU A 185 -16.69 -9.71 16.55
C LEU A 185 -18.06 -9.19 16.95
N GLU A 186 -18.75 -8.50 16.05
CA GLU A 186 -20.09 -7.95 16.31
C GLU A 186 -21.16 -9.04 16.47
N ALA A 187 -20.92 -10.24 15.93
CA ALA A 187 -21.79 -11.40 16.13
C ALA A 187 -21.53 -12.13 17.47
N GLU A 188 -20.30 -12.10 17.98
CA GLU A 188 -19.97 -12.69 19.29
C GLU A 188 -20.32 -11.78 20.47
N GLU A 189 -20.23 -10.46 20.29
CA GLU A 189 -20.45 -9.48 21.36
C GLU A 189 -21.43 -8.38 20.90
N PRO A 190 -22.72 -8.47 21.29
CA PRO A 190 -23.74 -7.48 20.93
C PRO A 190 -23.44 -6.07 21.44
N ALA A 191 -22.65 -5.90 22.50
CA ALA A 191 -22.24 -4.59 23.02
C ALA A 191 -21.00 -4.02 22.31
N LEU A 192 -20.43 -4.72 21.31
CA LEU A 192 -19.28 -4.30 20.52
C LEU A 192 -19.73 -3.68 19.20
N ARG A 193 -19.11 -2.56 18.83
CA ARG A 193 -19.27 -1.92 17.51
C ARG A 193 -17.90 -1.76 16.87
N THR A 194 -17.81 -2.08 15.58
CA THR A 194 -16.58 -1.84 14.82
C THR A 194 -16.70 -0.56 14.01
N ILE A 195 -15.57 0.14 13.85
CA ILE A 195 -15.44 1.33 13.02
C ILE A 195 -14.43 1.02 11.92
N GLY A 196 -14.75 1.33 10.68
CA GLY A 196 -13.84 1.22 9.54
C GLY A 196 -13.12 2.53 9.28
N PHE A 197 -11.79 2.55 9.40
CA PHE A 197 -10.99 3.76 9.15
C PHE A 197 -9.64 3.42 8.52
N ALA A 198 -9.00 4.36 7.82
CA ALA A 198 -7.70 4.09 7.22
C ALA A 198 -6.63 3.82 8.30
N GLY A 199 -5.81 2.78 8.13
CA GLY A 199 -4.93 2.25 9.19
C GLY A 199 -3.85 3.19 9.73
N PHE A 200 -3.60 4.34 9.08
CA PHE A 200 -2.72 5.38 9.63
C PHE A 200 -3.40 6.25 10.68
N PHE A 201 -4.72 6.08 10.86
CA PHE A 201 -5.58 6.78 11.81
C PHE A 201 -5.53 8.30 11.73
N GLY A 202 -5.31 8.87 10.54
CA GLY A 202 -5.33 10.31 10.35
C GLY A 202 -4.09 11.04 10.86
N LEU A 203 -3.07 10.33 11.38
CA LEU A 203 -1.84 10.95 11.87
C LEU A 203 -0.77 11.06 10.77
N PRO A 204 -0.41 12.26 10.29
CA PRO A 204 0.58 12.44 9.23
C PRO A 204 2.00 12.46 9.80
N PHE A 205 2.55 11.32 10.21
CA PHE A 205 3.87 11.27 10.85
C PHE A 205 4.88 10.36 10.16
N ALA A 206 6.16 10.68 10.37
CA ALA A 206 7.26 9.78 10.13
C ALA A 206 7.82 9.25 11.46
N TYR A 207 8.30 8.01 11.46
CA TYR A 207 8.83 7.35 12.64
C TYR A 207 10.33 7.17 12.54
N LYS A 208 11.08 7.69 13.52
CA LYS A 208 12.53 7.56 13.60
C LYS A 208 12.92 6.51 14.63
N GLN A 209 13.37 5.35 14.15
CA GLN A 209 13.95 4.32 15.02
C GLN A 209 15.33 4.75 15.54
N ILE A 210 15.70 4.28 16.74
CA ILE A 210 16.99 4.60 17.38
C ILE A 210 18.17 4.15 16.49
N SER A 211 18.01 3.04 15.77
CA SER A 211 19.04 2.48 14.89
C SER A 211 19.08 3.09 13.49
N GLU A 212 18.10 3.90 13.11
CA GLU A 212 17.96 4.41 11.75
C GLU A 212 18.39 5.87 11.64
N LYS A 213 19.09 6.20 10.54
CA LYS A 213 19.55 7.57 10.28
C LYS A 213 18.40 8.49 9.86
N HIS A 214 17.46 7.96 9.08
CA HIS A 214 16.36 8.71 8.48
C HIS A 214 15.01 8.17 8.99
N PRO A 215 14.01 9.03 9.24
CA PRO A 215 12.69 8.60 9.64
C PRO A 215 11.94 7.94 8.47
N ALA A 216 11.15 6.91 8.77
CA ALA A 216 10.29 6.24 7.80
C ALA A 216 8.87 6.79 7.86
N SER A 217 8.29 7.16 6.72
CA SER A 217 6.90 7.66 6.61
C SER A 217 5.90 6.57 7.02
N ARG A 218 4.95 6.87 7.92
CA ARG A 218 3.93 5.92 8.43
C ARG A 218 2.50 6.31 8.04
N LEU A 219 2.35 6.81 6.83
CA LEU A 219 1.12 7.39 6.27
C LEU A 219 1.03 7.04 4.77
N PRO A 220 -0.09 7.31 4.09
CA PRO A 220 -0.24 7.05 2.66
C PRO A 220 0.85 7.76 1.86
N VAL A 221 1.41 7.09 0.84
CA VAL A 221 2.58 7.59 0.08
C VAL A 221 2.31 8.92 -0.64
N LEU A 222 1.03 9.25 -0.90
CA LEU A 222 0.62 10.53 -1.49
C LEU A 222 0.63 11.72 -0.51
N LEU A 223 0.87 11.48 0.79
CA LEU A 223 0.85 12.51 1.83
C LEU A 223 2.26 12.71 2.40
N LYS A 224 2.57 13.96 2.76
CA LYS A 224 3.82 14.32 3.44
C LYS A 224 3.63 14.27 4.97
N PRO A 225 4.60 13.73 5.74
CA PRO A 225 4.61 13.85 7.19
C PRO A 225 4.63 15.31 7.65
N ALA A 226 3.76 15.67 8.60
CA ALA A 226 3.76 16.96 9.27
C ALA A 226 4.68 16.98 10.51
N PHE A 227 4.93 15.82 11.12
CA PHE A 227 5.78 15.70 12.30
C PHE A 227 6.52 14.35 12.35
N VAL A 228 7.52 14.26 13.22
CA VAL A 228 8.34 13.08 13.45
C VAL A 228 8.16 12.58 14.88
N ALA A 229 7.80 11.31 15.02
CA ALA A 229 7.83 10.60 16.30
C ALA A 229 9.14 9.81 16.41
N THR A 230 9.86 9.96 17.51
CA THR A 230 11.12 9.23 17.74
C THR A 230 10.87 8.01 18.63
N GLU A 231 11.61 6.94 18.39
CA GLU A 231 11.61 5.76 19.23
C GLU A 231 12.34 6.05 20.56
N GLU A 232 11.68 5.78 21.69
CA GLU A 232 12.27 5.86 23.03
C GLU A 232 12.39 4.49 23.71
N PRO A 233 13.47 4.22 24.46
CA PRO A 233 13.55 3.06 25.33
C PRO A 233 12.54 3.12 26.46
N ARG A 234 11.94 1.98 26.82
CA ARG A 234 11.12 1.90 28.04
C ARG A 234 11.99 2.09 29.28
N LYS A 235 11.46 2.78 30.31
CA LYS A 235 12.16 3.14 31.58
C LYS A 235 12.85 1.97 32.32
N ASN A 236 12.48 0.71 32.05
CA ASN A 236 13.08 -0.51 32.65
C ASN A 236 13.77 -1.43 31.63
N ALA A 237 13.87 -1.04 30.36
CA ALA A 237 14.57 -1.81 29.35
C ALA A 237 16.06 -1.41 29.36
N ARG A 238 16.96 -2.38 29.58
CA ARG A 238 18.40 -2.20 29.32
C ARG A 238 18.64 -2.10 27.80
N VAL A 239 18.17 -1.03 27.16
CA VAL A 239 18.60 -0.67 25.80
C VAL A 239 19.93 0.04 25.95
N GLY A 240 20.97 -0.75 26.21
CA GLY A 240 22.31 -0.23 26.40
C GLY A 240 22.81 0.41 25.11
N ARG A 241 23.46 1.58 25.26
CA ARG A 241 24.27 2.30 24.26
C ARG A 241 25.21 1.39 23.43
N LYS A 242 25.49 0.17 23.91
CA LYS A 242 26.20 -0.92 23.18
C LYS A 242 25.49 -1.40 21.90
N SER A 243 24.16 -1.30 21.79
CA SER A 243 23.40 -1.72 20.59
C SER A 243 23.69 -0.85 19.36
N LEU A 244 24.04 0.43 19.56
CA LEU A 244 24.36 1.36 18.48
C LEU A 244 25.70 1.01 17.80
N ASN A 245 26.71 0.60 18.57
CA ASN A 245 28.00 0.15 18.02
C ASN A 245 27.87 -1.19 17.27
N THR A 246 27.04 -2.12 17.75
CA THR A 246 26.78 -3.38 17.03
C THR A 246 26.03 -3.13 15.72
N GLY A 247 25.10 -2.16 15.68
CA GLY A 247 24.42 -1.74 14.45
C GLY A 247 25.37 -1.14 13.41
N MET A 248 26.35 -0.36 13.85
CA MET A 248 27.38 0.21 12.98
C MET A 248 28.29 -0.87 12.38
N ILE A 249 28.75 -1.81 13.21
CA ILE A 249 29.54 -2.97 12.77
C ILE A 249 28.72 -3.86 11.81
N LEU A 250 27.47 -4.17 12.15
CA LEU A 250 26.55 -4.93 11.28
C LEU A 250 26.24 -4.20 9.97
N SER A 251 26.17 -2.86 9.96
CA SER A 251 25.97 -2.08 8.74
C SER A 251 27.18 -2.15 7.81
N TYR A 252 28.40 -2.19 8.38
CA TYR A 252 29.63 -2.41 7.64
C TYR A 252 29.68 -3.82 7.03
N PHE A 253 29.29 -4.84 7.80
CA PHE A 253 29.13 -6.22 7.30
C PHE A 253 28.02 -6.36 6.26
N ARG A 254 26.92 -5.59 6.40
CA ARG A 254 25.83 -5.55 5.41
C ARG A 254 26.32 -4.94 4.10
N ASN A 255 27.20 -3.94 4.14
CA ASN A 255 27.82 -3.37 2.95
C ASN A 255 28.86 -4.30 2.32
N LEU A 256 29.61 -5.08 3.11
CA LEU A 256 30.46 -6.17 2.61
C LEU A 256 29.64 -7.25 1.89
N ARG A 257 28.44 -7.59 2.37
CA ARG A 257 27.53 -8.49 1.65
C ARG A 257 27.04 -7.91 0.30
N LYS A 258 27.07 -6.58 0.10
CA LYS A 258 26.61 -5.90 -1.12
C LYS A 258 27.66 -5.86 -2.24
N ALA A 259 28.93 -6.15 -1.96
CA ALA A 259 29.95 -6.19 -2.99
C ALA A 259 29.96 -7.57 -3.71
N PRO A 260 29.98 -7.62 -5.06
CA PRO A 260 29.80 -8.86 -5.83
C PRO A 260 30.81 -9.98 -5.53
N LEU A 261 32.05 -9.61 -5.20
CA LEU A 261 33.13 -10.56 -4.90
C LEU A 261 33.10 -11.07 -3.44
N SER A 262 32.51 -10.31 -2.52
CA SER A 262 32.52 -10.62 -1.09
C SER A 262 31.24 -11.29 -0.60
N SER A 263 30.17 -11.35 -1.38
CA SER A 263 28.93 -12.05 -1.00
C SER A 263 29.12 -13.56 -0.83
N PHE A 264 29.94 -14.20 -1.68
CA PHE A 264 30.27 -15.63 -1.57
C PHE A 264 31.16 -15.92 -0.36
N LEU A 265 32.27 -15.18 -0.23
CA LEU A 265 33.16 -15.24 0.94
C LEU A 265 32.43 -14.95 2.27
N PHE A 266 31.44 -14.05 2.26
CA PHE A 266 30.66 -13.74 3.45
C PHE A 266 29.84 -14.94 3.95
N VAL A 267 29.19 -15.67 3.05
CA VAL A 267 28.41 -16.87 3.42
C VAL A 267 29.33 -17.96 3.95
N GLU A 268 30.48 -18.18 3.31
CA GLU A 268 31.46 -19.18 3.73
C GLU A 268 32.10 -18.86 5.09
N LEU A 269 32.46 -17.60 5.34
CA LEU A 269 33.14 -17.18 6.58
C LEU A 269 32.19 -16.98 7.77
N PHE A 270 30.99 -16.45 7.53
CA PHE A 270 30.08 -16.03 8.59
C PHE A 270 28.79 -16.86 8.68
N GLY A 271 28.55 -17.79 7.74
CA GLY A 271 27.40 -18.69 7.75
C GLY A 271 27.34 -19.53 9.03
N LEU A 272 28.47 -20.10 9.46
CA LEU A 272 28.57 -20.88 10.71
C LEU A 272 28.26 -20.05 11.96
N LEU A 273 28.70 -18.78 12.02
CA LEU A 273 28.39 -17.87 13.14
C LEU A 273 26.90 -17.49 13.19
N SER A 274 26.20 -17.55 12.06
CA SER A 274 24.75 -17.32 12.02
C SER A 274 23.93 -18.48 12.59
N VAL A 275 24.50 -19.70 12.67
CA VAL A 275 23.83 -20.89 13.22
C VAL A 275 23.51 -20.70 14.71
N GLU A 276 24.46 -20.20 15.52
CA GLU A 276 24.22 -19.91 16.94
C GLU A 276 23.03 -18.96 17.13
N LYS A 277 22.97 -17.91 16.29
CA LYS A 277 21.90 -16.91 16.33
C LYS A 277 20.54 -17.53 15.99
N VAL A 278 20.48 -18.39 14.97
CA VAL A 278 19.25 -19.10 14.58
C VAL A 278 18.81 -20.06 15.68
N VAL A 279 19.73 -20.82 16.28
CA VAL A 279 19.44 -21.74 17.39
C VAL A 279 18.91 -20.97 18.61
N ARG A 280 19.60 -19.89 19.02
CA ARG A 280 19.14 -19.03 20.12
C ARG A 280 17.78 -18.40 19.84
N GLN A 281 17.55 -17.89 18.64
CA GLN A 281 16.24 -17.31 18.27
C GLN A 281 15.14 -18.37 18.29
N THR A 282 15.42 -19.57 17.81
CA THR A 282 14.48 -20.69 17.82
C THR A 282 14.13 -21.11 19.26
N PHE A 283 15.15 -21.30 20.11
CA PHE A 283 14.95 -21.65 21.52
C PHE A 283 14.24 -20.54 22.30
N HIS A 284 14.61 -19.28 22.06
CA HIS A 284 13.95 -18.12 22.68
C HIS A 284 12.48 -18.01 22.27
N SER A 285 12.17 -18.21 20.98
CA SER A 285 10.81 -18.24 20.44
C SER A 285 9.97 -19.37 21.06
N LEU A 286 10.57 -20.55 21.25
CA LEU A 286 9.94 -21.69 21.92
C LEU A 286 9.63 -21.38 23.40
N MET A 287 10.64 -20.90 24.15
CA MET A 287 10.48 -20.50 25.56
C MET A 287 9.45 -19.38 25.75
N ARG A 288 9.32 -18.46 24.79
CA ARG A 288 8.33 -17.38 24.82
C ARG A 288 6.90 -17.92 24.72
N LYS A 289 6.67 -18.94 23.87
CA LYS A 289 5.40 -19.66 23.78
C LYS A 289 5.07 -20.40 25.08
N PHE A 290 6.04 -21.08 25.67
CA PHE A 290 5.86 -21.76 26.97
C PHE A 290 5.51 -20.78 28.11
N ARG A 291 6.02 -19.55 28.06
CA ARG A 291 5.69 -18.48 29.03
C ARG A 291 4.37 -17.75 28.73
N GLY A 292 3.56 -18.24 27.78
CA GLY A 292 2.25 -17.68 27.44
C GLY A 292 2.30 -16.33 26.69
N ASN A 293 3.48 -15.90 26.21
CA ASN A 293 3.60 -14.63 25.49
C ASN A 293 3.51 -14.86 23.98
N ASN A 294 2.27 -14.76 23.47
CA ASN A 294 1.92 -15.11 22.09
C ASN A 294 2.08 -13.96 21.08
N LEU A 295 2.33 -12.73 21.52
CA LEU A 295 2.55 -11.55 20.66
C LEU A 295 3.78 -11.75 19.76
N PRO A 296 3.67 -11.68 18.43
CA PRO A 296 4.81 -11.69 17.51
C PRO A 296 5.91 -10.70 17.90
N GLN A 297 7.19 -11.07 17.73
CA GLN A 297 8.32 -10.20 18.08
C GLN A 297 8.32 -8.89 17.28
N ARG A 298 7.82 -8.94 16.04
CA ARG A 298 7.66 -7.76 15.18
C ARG A 298 6.79 -6.66 15.81
N PHE A 299 5.80 -7.05 16.61
CA PHE A 299 4.88 -6.13 17.28
C PHE A 299 5.16 -6.01 18.79
N ASP A 300 6.26 -6.60 19.27
CA ASP A 300 6.61 -6.59 20.69
C ASP A 300 7.20 -5.23 21.09
N ASP A 301 6.63 -4.62 22.12
CA ASP A 301 6.98 -3.28 22.62
C ASP A 301 7.93 -3.31 23.81
N ARG A 302 8.36 -4.49 24.29
CA ARG A 302 9.12 -4.64 25.54
C ARG A 302 10.40 -3.81 25.63
N ARG A 303 10.92 -3.33 24.50
CA ARG A 303 12.17 -2.56 24.44
C ARG A 303 11.95 -1.09 24.16
N THR A 304 11.02 -0.75 23.28
CA THR A 304 10.87 0.59 22.74
C THR A 304 9.42 0.94 22.41
N ILE A 305 9.10 2.23 22.43
CA ILE A 305 7.78 2.78 22.11
C ILE A 305 7.94 4.11 21.35
N PRO A 306 6.88 4.61 20.68
CA PRO A 306 6.86 5.97 20.16
C PRO A 306 6.83 6.97 21.31
N ASP A 307 7.76 7.93 21.29
CA ASP A 307 7.75 9.08 22.20
C ASP A 307 6.65 10.06 21.74
N HIS A 308 5.47 9.92 22.37
CA HIS A 308 4.33 10.82 22.17
C HIS A 308 4.50 12.18 22.87
N LYS A 309 5.48 12.31 23.78
CA LYS A 309 5.72 13.54 24.54
C LYS A 309 6.52 14.53 23.73
N ASN A 310 7.58 14.08 23.06
CA ASN A 310 8.49 14.90 22.27
C ASN A 310 8.31 14.67 20.76
N LEU A 311 7.14 15.02 20.24
CA LEU A 311 6.88 15.02 18.79
C LEU A 311 7.55 16.25 18.16
N MET A 312 8.32 16.06 17.09
CA MET A 312 9.03 17.15 16.43
C MET A 312 8.27 17.61 15.17
N GLY A 313 7.92 18.89 15.10
CA GLY A 313 7.33 19.50 13.91
C GLY A 313 8.32 19.62 12.75
N SER A 314 7.82 20.04 11.59
CA SER A 314 8.63 20.29 10.38
C SER A 314 9.66 21.41 10.55
N ASP A 315 9.43 22.32 11.50
CA ASP A 315 10.32 23.41 11.90
C ASP A 315 11.44 22.96 12.87
N GLY A 316 11.43 21.69 13.27
CA GLY A 316 12.38 21.13 14.23
C GLY A 316 12.05 21.45 15.70
N GLN A 317 10.92 22.08 15.99
CA GLN A 317 10.48 22.37 17.35
C GLN A 317 9.58 21.25 17.89
N ALA A 318 9.52 21.11 19.22
CA ALA A 318 8.58 20.18 19.85
C ALA A 318 7.15 20.71 19.71
N LEU A 319 6.21 19.82 19.36
CA LEU A 319 4.80 20.18 19.27
C LEU A 319 4.24 20.56 20.63
N SER A 320 3.52 21.68 20.67
CA SER A 320 2.76 22.11 21.84
C SER A 320 1.57 21.20 22.11
N VAL A 321 1.01 21.26 23.32
CA VAL A 321 -0.21 20.49 23.67
C VAL A 321 -1.38 20.87 22.76
N SER A 322 -1.52 22.15 22.41
CA SER A 322 -2.55 22.64 21.50
C SER A 322 -2.40 22.03 20.10
N GLN A 323 -1.17 22.00 19.56
CA GLN A 323 -0.89 21.34 18.28
C GLN A 323 -1.17 19.83 18.33
N LYS A 324 -0.86 19.15 19.45
CA LYS A 324 -1.21 17.73 19.64
C LYS A 324 -2.73 17.49 19.68
N ALA A 325 -3.49 18.38 20.33
CA ALA A 325 -4.95 18.32 20.36
C ALA A 325 -5.54 18.47 18.95
N ASP A 326 -5.03 19.43 18.17
CA ASP A 326 -5.44 19.62 16.76
C ASP A 326 -5.15 18.39 15.89
N LEU A 327 -4.03 17.70 16.12
CA LEU A 327 -3.67 16.47 15.40
C LEU A 327 -4.66 15.32 15.65
N VAL A 328 -5.21 15.19 16.86
CA VAL A 328 -6.13 14.08 17.21
C VAL A 328 -7.60 14.43 17.00
N LYS A 329 -7.93 15.72 16.85
CA LYS A 329 -9.27 16.21 16.51
C LYS A 329 -9.80 15.64 15.20
N GLY A 330 -8.98 15.69 14.14
CA GLY A 330 -9.31 15.11 12.83
C GLY A 330 -9.67 13.62 12.92
N PRO A 331 -8.77 12.77 13.46
CA PRO A 331 -9.06 11.36 13.71
C PRO A 331 -10.36 11.10 14.46
N LEU A 332 -10.64 11.81 15.57
CA LEU A 332 -11.88 11.65 16.34
C LEU A 332 -13.12 12.01 15.49
N ARG A 333 -13.08 13.15 14.79
CA ARG A 333 -14.16 13.61 13.92
C ARG A 333 -14.44 12.62 12.80
N HIS A 334 -13.41 12.22 12.05
CA HIS A 334 -13.57 11.36 10.87
C HIS A 334 -13.85 9.90 11.21
N MET A 335 -13.57 9.44 12.43
CA MET A 335 -14.03 8.14 12.94
C MET A 335 -15.46 8.19 13.52
N GLY A 336 -16.10 9.36 13.58
CA GLY A 336 -17.40 9.53 14.23
C GLY A 336 -17.35 9.39 15.76
N LEU A 337 -16.16 9.51 16.36
CA LEU A 337 -15.93 9.45 17.80
C LEU A 337 -16.00 10.87 18.38
N LEU A 338 -17.17 11.49 18.28
CA LEU A 338 -17.45 12.80 18.90
C LEU A 338 -18.56 12.70 19.95
N ASP A 339 -19.49 11.76 19.76
CA ASP A 339 -20.55 11.43 20.70
C ASP A 339 -20.54 9.92 20.98
N ARG A 340 -21.11 9.52 22.14
CA ARG A 340 -21.35 8.10 22.49
C ARG A 340 -20.11 7.20 22.42
N MET A 341 -18.96 7.72 22.87
CA MET A 341 -17.74 6.93 23.01
C MET A 341 -17.94 5.79 24.01
N ALA A 342 -17.47 4.60 23.65
CA ALA A 342 -17.42 3.46 24.55
C ALA A 342 -16.43 3.67 25.70
N GLU A 343 -16.58 2.89 26.77
CA GLU A 343 -15.60 2.84 27.86
C GLU A 343 -14.23 2.34 27.40
N PHE A 344 -14.22 1.43 26.41
CA PHE A 344 -13.01 0.92 25.79
C PHE A 344 -13.06 1.12 24.28
N VAL A 345 -12.11 1.89 23.76
CA VAL A 345 -11.96 2.14 22.33
C VAL A 345 -10.65 1.52 21.86
N PHE A 346 -10.74 0.43 21.10
CA PHE A 346 -9.56 -0.23 20.54
C PHE A 346 -9.20 0.39 19.19
N LEU A 347 -7.94 0.79 19.02
CA LEU A 347 -7.38 1.23 17.74
C LEU A 347 -6.64 0.04 17.13
N VAL A 348 -7.25 -0.61 16.14
CA VAL A 348 -6.80 -1.88 15.58
C VAL A 348 -6.14 -1.67 14.23
N GLY A 349 -4.83 -1.44 14.24
CA GLY A 349 -4.01 -1.50 13.03
C GLY A 349 -3.95 -2.93 12.49
N HIS A 350 -3.35 -3.13 11.32
CA HIS A 350 -3.04 -4.48 10.84
C HIS A 350 -1.59 -4.60 10.39
N GLY A 351 -1.12 -5.84 10.28
CA GLY A 351 0.20 -6.17 9.75
C GLY A 351 0.35 -7.66 9.55
N ALA A 352 1.44 -8.08 8.90
CA ALA A 352 1.75 -9.49 8.67
C ALA A 352 3.10 -9.86 9.33
N ASP A 353 3.15 -10.95 10.09
CA ASP A 353 4.42 -11.46 10.66
C ASP A 353 5.04 -12.51 9.72
N THR A 354 5.62 -12.09 8.59
CA THR A 354 6.25 -13.01 7.63
C THR A 354 7.77 -12.96 7.66
N THR A 355 8.43 -14.09 7.49
CA THR A 355 9.89 -14.18 7.30
C THR A 355 10.27 -14.33 5.82
N ASN A 356 11.46 -13.83 5.46
CA ASN A 356 12.08 -14.00 4.14
C ASN A 356 11.17 -13.66 2.94
N ASN A 357 10.51 -12.49 2.98
CA ASN A 357 9.56 -12.09 1.94
C ASN A 357 9.90 -10.71 1.37
N ALA A 358 10.44 -10.66 0.16
CA ALA A 358 10.72 -9.42 -0.58
C ALA A 358 9.48 -8.54 -0.76
N PHE A 359 8.30 -9.16 -0.82
CA PHE A 359 7.00 -8.51 -0.92
C PHE A 359 6.29 -8.37 0.43
N GLY A 360 7.00 -8.48 1.56
CA GLY A 360 6.39 -8.38 2.91
C GLY A 360 5.60 -7.09 3.13
N SER A 361 6.05 -5.96 2.58
CA SER A 361 5.34 -4.67 2.65
C SER A 361 3.99 -4.67 1.92
N SER A 362 3.80 -5.54 0.92
CA SER A 362 2.51 -5.70 0.23
C SER A 362 1.45 -6.44 1.06
N LEU A 363 1.87 -7.11 2.14
CA LEU A 363 0.98 -7.75 3.11
C LEU A 363 0.65 -6.84 4.30
N ASP A 364 1.46 -5.80 4.51
CA ASP A 364 1.21 -4.78 5.52
C ASP A 364 0.22 -3.71 5.01
N CYS A 365 0.04 -2.63 5.77
CA CYS A 365 -0.97 -1.61 5.46
C CYS A 365 -0.52 -0.66 4.35
N GLY A 366 -1.24 -0.66 3.22
CA GLY A 366 -1.02 0.31 2.15
C GLY A 366 -1.25 1.77 2.61
N ALA A 367 -2.21 1.99 3.51
CA ALA A 367 -2.45 3.31 4.10
C ALA A 367 -1.37 3.75 5.09
N CYS A 368 -0.51 2.84 5.56
CA CYS A 368 0.66 3.17 6.39
C CYS A 368 1.97 3.14 5.58
N GLY A 369 1.90 3.19 4.24
CA GLY A 369 3.09 3.15 3.38
C GLY A 369 3.74 1.77 3.26
N GLY A 370 2.98 0.69 3.42
CA GLY A 370 3.51 -0.68 3.39
C GLY A 370 4.15 -1.11 4.72
N HIS A 371 3.72 -0.48 5.81
CA HIS A 371 4.14 -0.81 7.17
C HIS A 371 2.99 -1.33 8.02
N ALA A 372 3.30 -2.11 9.06
CA ALA A 372 2.30 -2.49 10.05
C ALA A 372 1.77 -1.26 10.79
N GLY A 373 0.47 -1.27 11.11
CA GLY A 373 -0.24 -0.17 11.78
C GLY A 373 -0.11 -0.17 13.31
N ASP A 374 0.77 -0.98 13.90
CA ASP A 374 0.96 -1.07 15.36
C ASP A 374 1.50 0.23 15.95
N ILE A 375 2.47 0.86 15.29
CA ILE A 375 3.04 2.13 15.74
C ILE A 375 2.02 3.27 15.64
N ASN A 376 1.24 3.31 14.55
CA ASN A 376 0.16 4.30 14.38
C ASN A 376 -0.89 4.18 15.49
N ALA A 377 -1.35 2.96 15.77
CA ALA A 377 -2.31 2.69 16.83
C ALA A 377 -1.77 3.10 18.21
N ARG A 378 -0.50 2.75 18.53
CA ARG A 378 0.15 3.13 19.80
C ARG A 378 0.27 4.64 19.97
N LEU A 379 0.67 5.35 18.91
CA LEU A 379 0.86 6.79 18.97
C LEU A 379 -0.47 7.50 19.21
N LEU A 380 -1.51 7.17 18.44
CA LEU A 380 -2.83 7.77 18.61
C LEU A 380 -3.43 7.44 19.99
N ALA A 381 -3.35 6.18 20.44
CA ALA A 381 -3.83 5.80 21.77
C ALA A 381 -3.10 6.56 22.89
N SER A 382 -1.79 6.79 22.74
CA SER A 382 -1.02 7.55 23.73
C SER A 382 -1.46 9.01 23.79
N LEU A 383 -1.63 9.66 22.63
CA LEU A 383 -2.08 11.06 22.55
C LEU A 383 -3.51 11.24 23.09
N LEU A 384 -4.43 10.33 22.75
CA LEU A 384 -5.82 10.39 23.22
C LEU A 384 -6.00 10.07 24.71
N ASN A 385 -5.00 9.46 25.35
CA ASN A 385 -4.99 9.19 26.79
C ASN A 385 -4.16 10.21 27.60
N GLU A 386 -3.50 11.17 26.94
CA GLU A 386 -2.71 12.22 27.60
C GLU A 386 -3.66 13.24 28.26
N PRO A 387 -3.62 13.44 29.59
CA PRO A 387 -4.54 14.32 30.30
C PRO A 387 -4.52 15.77 29.78
N GLU A 388 -3.34 16.27 29.45
CA GLU A 388 -3.14 17.62 28.93
C GLU A 388 -3.83 17.80 27.57
N VAL A 389 -3.72 16.81 26.68
CA VAL A 389 -4.39 16.80 25.37
C VAL A 389 -5.91 16.70 25.54
N ARG A 390 -6.39 15.88 26.47
CA ARG A 390 -7.83 15.78 26.78
C ARG A 390 -8.41 17.09 27.30
N SER A 391 -7.68 17.79 28.17
CA SER A 391 -8.10 19.08 28.71
C SER A 391 -8.21 20.13 27.60
N GLU A 392 -7.24 20.18 26.69
CA GLU A 392 -7.26 21.08 25.55
C GLU A 392 -8.41 20.75 24.58
N LEU A 393 -8.63 19.48 24.24
CA LEU A 393 -9.76 19.04 23.41
C LEU A 393 -11.11 19.45 24.00
N ALA A 394 -11.27 19.35 25.33
CA ALA A 394 -12.47 19.79 26.02
C ALA A 394 -12.69 21.31 25.86
N GLY A 395 -11.63 22.11 25.91
CA GLY A 395 -11.66 23.55 25.59
C GLY A 395 -12.08 23.84 24.14
N GLN A 396 -11.81 22.92 23.22
CA GLN A 396 -12.25 22.99 21.81
C GLN A 396 -13.63 22.36 21.56
N GLY A 397 -14.38 21.99 22.60
CA GLY A 397 -15.73 21.41 22.49
C GLY A 397 -15.79 19.90 22.24
N ILE A 398 -14.65 19.18 22.31
CA ILE A 398 -14.60 17.72 22.15
C ILE A 398 -14.30 17.08 23.52
N ARG A 399 -15.32 16.50 24.14
CA ARG A 399 -15.19 15.87 25.46
C ARG A 399 -15.03 14.36 25.33
N ILE A 400 -13.84 13.86 25.66
CA ILE A 400 -13.62 12.42 25.88
C ILE A 400 -14.07 12.08 27.31
N PRO A 401 -14.98 11.12 27.53
CA PRO A 401 -15.37 10.71 28.88
C PRO A 401 -14.18 10.18 29.69
N ASP A 402 -14.16 10.46 31.01
CA ASP A 402 -13.07 10.01 31.89
C ASP A 402 -12.96 8.48 31.95
N ALA A 403 -14.10 7.78 31.82
CA ALA A 403 -14.16 6.33 31.74
C ALA A 403 -13.62 5.77 30.41
N THR A 404 -13.55 6.56 29.34
CA THR A 404 -13.07 6.10 28.03
C THR A 404 -11.56 5.90 28.04
N LEU A 405 -11.13 4.69 27.70
CA LEU A 405 -9.72 4.32 27.55
C LEU A 405 -9.44 3.88 26.12
N PHE A 406 -8.50 4.55 25.45
CA PHE A 406 -8.03 4.14 24.13
C PHE A 406 -6.93 3.08 24.26
N ILE A 407 -7.09 1.94 23.58
CA ILE A 407 -6.17 0.80 23.69
C ILE A 407 -5.64 0.44 22.30
N PRO A 408 -4.32 0.45 22.07
CA PRO A 408 -3.77 0.02 20.80
C PRO A 408 -3.89 -1.50 20.63
N ALA A 409 -4.20 -1.96 19.44
CA ALA A 409 -4.23 -3.37 19.07
C ALA A 409 -3.75 -3.56 17.62
N ILE A 410 -3.41 -4.80 17.28
CA ILE A 410 -3.08 -5.17 15.90
C ILE A 410 -3.77 -6.45 15.49
N HIS A 411 -4.40 -6.42 14.31
CA HIS A 411 -4.83 -7.60 13.58
C HIS A 411 -3.64 -8.15 12.79
N GLU A 412 -3.11 -9.31 13.21
CA GLU A 412 -2.10 -10.04 12.46
C GLU A 412 -2.78 -10.86 11.36
N THR A 413 -2.54 -10.49 10.12
CA THR A 413 -3.36 -10.89 8.96
C THR A 413 -3.10 -12.29 8.43
N VAL A 414 -1.94 -12.89 8.72
CA VAL A 414 -1.64 -14.27 8.32
C VAL A 414 -2.44 -15.26 9.18
N THR A 415 -2.50 -15.00 10.49
CA THR A 415 -3.15 -15.87 11.49
C THR A 415 -4.52 -15.38 11.95
N ASP A 416 -4.91 -14.15 11.63
CA ASP A 416 -6.13 -13.46 12.08
C ASP A 416 -6.24 -13.25 13.58
N ASN A 417 -5.14 -13.40 14.31
CA ASN A 417 -5.15 -13.07 15.73
C ASN A 417 -5.16 -11.55 15.91
N ILE A 418 -6.03 -11.08 16.79
CA ILE A 418 -5.96 -9.72 17.30
C ILE A 418 -5.13 -9.75 18.58
N TYR A 419 -4.08 -8.94 18.62
CA TYR A 419 -3.27 -8.75 19.80
C TYR A 419 -3.49 -7.36 20.38
N ILE A 420 -3.92 -7.31 21.64
CA ILE A 420 -3.92 -6.06 22.40
C ILE A 420 -2.48 -5.69 22.73
N LEU A 421 -2.10 -4.47 22.39
CA LEU A 421 -0.78 -3.90 22.61
C LEU A 421 -0.78 -3.14 23.94
N ASP A 422 0.40 -3.00 24.53
CA ASP A 422 0.64 -2.14 25.68
C ASP A 422 -0.25 -2.43 26.92
N LEU A 423 -0.66 -3.69 27.14
CA LEU A 423 -1.55 -4.13 28.24
C LEU A 423 -1.15 -3.67 29.66
N HIS A 424 0.12 -3.36 29.88
CA HIS A 424 0.62 -2.85 31.16
C HIS A 424 0.22 -1.39 31.43
N ARG A 425 -0.26 -0.64 30.42
CA ARG A 425 -0.81 0.72 30.57
C ARG A 425 -2.28 0.70 30.99
N VAL A 426 -2.96 -0.44 30.87
CA VAL A 426 -4.33 -0.60 31.33
C VAL A 426 -4.34 -0.58 32.86
N PRO A 427 -5.17 0.26 33.51
CA PRO A 427 -5.36 0.26 34.97
C PRO A 427 -5.69 -1.13 35.52
N GLU A 428 -5.14 -1.50 36.68
CA GLU A 428 -5.25 -2.87 37.24
C GLU A 428 -6.71 -3.31 37.45
N ASP A 429 -7.57 -2.40 37.90
CA ASP A 429 -9.00 -2.58 38.10
C ASP A 429 -9.75 -2.90 36.80
N ARG A 430 -9.28 -2.39 35.66
CA ARG A 430 -9.90 -2.59 34.33
C ARG A 430 -9.30 -3.74 33.53
N LYS A 431 -8.18 -4.32 33.97
CA LYS A 431 -7.51 -5.42 33.24
C LYS A 431 -8.38 -6.66 33.09
N ARG A 432 -9.30 -6.92 34.02
CA ARG A 432 -10.22 -8.06 33.94
C ARG A 432 -11.12 -7.94 32.71
N GLU A 433 -11.71 -6.77 32.50
CA GLU A 433 -12.60 -6.50 31.36
C GLU A 433 -11.86 -6.56 30.03
N VAL A 434 -10.63 -6.03 29.98
CA VAL A 434 -9.77 -6.13 28.80
C VAL A 434 -9.41 -7.60 28.47
N LYS A 435 -9.23 -8.45 29.50
CA LYS A 435 -9.05 -9.89 29.29
C LYS A 435 -10.32 -10.60 28.82
N GLU A 436 -11.50 -10.14 29.23
CA GLU A 436 -12.78 -10.68 28.77
C GLU A 436 -12.98 -10.40 27.28
N VAL A 437 -12.76 -9.15 26.83
CA VAL A 437 -12.87 -8.82 25.40
C VAL A 437 -11.78 -9.49 24.55
N GLN A 438 -10.58 -9.75 25.10
CA GLN A 438 -9.57 -10.57 24.40
C GLN A 438 -10.07 -11.99 24.11
N LYS A 439 -10.87 -12.60 24.99
CA LYS A 439 -11.46 -13.92 24.72
C LYS A 439 -12.45 -13.86 23.55
N THR A 440 -13.23 -12.79 23.47
CA THR A 440 -14.12 -12.51 22.33
C THR A 440 -13.32 -12.35 21.04
N MET A 441 -12.23 -11.57 21.08
CA MET A 441 -11.30 -11.44 19.95
C MET A 441 -10.75 -12.79 19.50
N ASP A 442 -10.29 -13.64 20.43
CA ASP A 442 -9.74 -14.95 20.12
C ASP A 442 -10.79 -15.88 19.49
N LEU A 443 -12.04 -15.81 19.96
CA LEU A 443 -13.15 -16.59 19.42
C LEU A 443 -13.54 -16.14 18.01
N ALA A 444 -13.68 -14.82 17.80
CA ALA A 444 -13.91 -14.24 16.49
C ALA A 444 -12.79 -14.60 15.50
N SER A 445 -11.53 -14.52 15.94
CA SER A 445 -10.34 -14.91 15.16
C SER A 445 -10.42 -16.38 14.72
N ARG A 446 -10.80 -17.30 15.62
CA ARG A 446 -11.00 -18.74 15.28
C ARG A 446 -12.09 -18.93 14.23
N LYS A 447 -13.23 -18.24 14.37
CA LYS A 447 -14.35 -18.34 13.42
C LYS A 447 -13.98 -17.75 12.05
N ALA A 448 -13.31 -16.60 12.02
CA ALA A 448 -12.81 -15.98 10.79
C ALA A 448 -11.79 -16.87 10.06
N ARG A 449 -10.87 -17.51 10.79
CA ARG A 449 -9.96 -18.52 10.22
C ARG A 449 -10.71 -19.69 9.61
N LYS A 450 -11.70 -20.26 10.31
CA LYS A 450 -12.48 -21.40 9.81
C LYS A 450 -13.21 -21.06 8.51
N GLU A 451 -13.77 -19.87 8.43
CA GLU A 451 -14.43 -19.39 7.21
C GLU A 451 -13.45 -19.24 6.05
N ARG A 452 -12.30 -18.59 6.28
CA ARG A 452 -11.28 -18.44 5.24
C ARG A 452 -10.62 -19.77 4.86
N SER A 453 -10.53 -20.74 5.76
CA SER A 453 -9.96 -22.06 5.43
C SER A 453 -10.82 -22.83 4.44
N VAL A 454 -12.15 -22.65 4.47
CA VAL A 454 -13.07 -23.25 3.49
C VAL A 454 -12.99 -22.54 2.13
N ALA A 455 -12.71 -21.22 2.14
CA ALA A 455 -12.55 -20.43 0.92
C ALA A 455 -11.14 -20.52 0.28
N ARG A 456 -10.14 -21.07 0.98
CA ARG A 456 -8.75 -21.17 0.51
C ARG A 456 -8.54 -22.46 -0.30
N SER A 457 -7.84 -22.35 -1.43
CA SER A 457 -7.43 -23.52 -2.22
C SER A 457 -6.54 -24.46 -1.39
N ALA A 458 -6.54 -25.74 -1.76
CA ALA A 458 -5.74 -26.80 -1.11
C ALA A 458 -4.22 -26.54 -1.12
N VAL A 459 -3.78 -25.53 -1.87
CA VAL A 459 -2.37 -25.15 -2.10
C VAL A 459 -1.71 -24.52 -0.86
N LEU A 460 -2.50 -24.00 0.08
CA LEU A 460 -1.97 -23.40 1.29
C LEU A 460 -1.84 -24.43 2.43
N ASP A 461 -0.65 -24.56 3.06
CA ASP A 461 -0.39 -25.50 4.18
C ASP A 461 -1.47 -25.45 5.26
N PRO A 462 -2.20 -26.52 5.58
CA PRO A 462 -3.28 -26.49 6.57
C PRO A 462 -2.86 -25.98 7.97
N HIS A 463 -1.57 -25.94 8.30
CA HIS A 463 -1.03 -25.47 9.57
C HIS A 463 -0.74 -23.96 9.58
N PHE A 464 -1.78 -23.14 9.74
CA PHE A 464 -1.70 -21.66 9.76
C PHE A 464 -0.63 -21.06 10.67
N ASN A 465 -0.31 -21.71 11.80
CA ASN A 465 0.68 -21.22 12.76
C ASN A 465 2.15 -21.49 12.36
N ARG A 466 2.40 -22.38 11.38
CA ARG A 466 3.75 -22.71 10.90
C ARG A 466 4.19 -21.82 9.74
N ARG A 467 3.25 -21.44 8.86
CA ARG A 467 3.50 -20.64 7.65
C ARG A 467 4.30 -19.35 7.86
N PRO A 468 3.95 -18.46 8.82
CA PRO A 468 4.58 -17.14 8.88
C PRO A 468 6.08 -17.21 9.22
N ARG A 469 6.52 -18.33 9.80
CA ARG A 469 7.90 -18.56 10.25
C ARG A 469 8.65 -19.57 9.36
N ASN A 470 8.00 -20.15 8.37
CA ASN A 470 8.66 -21.04 7.42
C ASN A 470 9.38 -20.19 6.36
N TRP A 471 10.71 -20.22 6.40
CA TRP A 471 11.57 -19.46 5.49
C TRP A 471 11.50 -19.93 4.03
N ALA A 472 11.03 -21.15 3.80
CA ALA A 472 10.77 -21.72 2.47
C ALA A 472 9.33 -21.46 2.00
N GLU A 473 8.46 -20.87 2.82
CA GLU A 473 7.08 -20.59 2.43
C GLU A 473 7.03 -19.43 1.42
N ILE A 474 6.61 -19.76 0.21
CA ILE A 474 6.52 -18.80 -0.89
C ILE A 474 5.22 -17.99 -0.74
N ARG A 475 4.18 -18.57 -0.13
CA ARG A 475 2.85 -17.99 0.01
C ARG A 475 2.37 -18.05 1.48
N PRO A 476 2.86 -17.15 2.35
CA PRO A 476 2.45 -17.14 3.76
C PRO A 476 0.94 -16.87 3.92
N GLU A 477 0.39 -15.99 3.07
CA GLU A 477 -1.03 -15.69 2.93
C GLU A 477 -1.35 -15.19 1.51
N TRP A 478 -2.63 -14.95 1.23
CA TRP A 478 -3.13 -14.39 -0.04
C TRP A 478 -3.08 -12.86 -0.11
N GLY A 479 -2.72 -12.17 0.96
CA GLY A 479 -2.82 -10.71 1.03
C GLY A 479 -4.25 -10.25 0.76
N LEU A 480 -4.41 -9.30 -0.16
CA LEU A 480 -5.70 -8.71 -0.53
C LEU A 480 -6.30 -9.34 -1.81
N THR A 481 -5.97 -10.59 -2.11
CA THR A 481 -6.58 -11.34 -3.22
C THR A 481 -8.10 -11.35 -3.12
N GLY A 482 -8.79 -11.19 -4.25
CA GLY A 482 -10.25 -11.10 -4.31
C GLY A 482 -10.84 -9.72 -3.99
N ASN A 483 -10.04 -8.72 -3.59
CA ASN A 483 -10.53 -7.35 -3.38
C ASN A 483 -11.26 -6.82 -4.63
N ALA A 484 -12.42 -6.19 -4.44
CA ALA A 484 -13.29 -5.79 -5.54
C ALA A 484 -14.15 -4.54 -5.25
N SER A 485 -14.37 -4.18 -3.99
CA SER A 485 -15.18 -3.01 -3.63
C SER A 485 -14.60 -2.18 -2.50
N PHE A 486 -14.94 -0.90 -2.49
CA PHE A 486 -14.73 0.02 -1.38
C PHE A 486 -16.08 0.62 -0.99
N ILE A 487 -16.51 0.45 0.26
CA ILE A 487 -17.81 0.91 0.73
C ILE A 487 -17.59 2.01 1.75
N VAL A 488 -18.15 3.19 1.47
CA VAL A 488 -18.13 4.41 2.27
C VAL A 488 -19.56 4.72 2.67
N ALA A 489 -19.98 4.17 3.81
CA ALA A 489 -21.36 4.27 4.30
C ALA A 489 -21.39 4.02 5.81
N PRO A 490 -22.52 4.28 6.51
CA PRO A 490 -22.65 3.91 7.91
C PRO A 490 -22.45 2.40 8.12
N ARG A 491 -21.88 1.99 9.25
CA ARG A 491 -21.57 0.57 9.54
C ARG A 491 -22.79 -0.32 9.38
N GLU A 492 -23.94 0.21 9.78
CA GLU A 492 -25.25 -0.44 9.75
C GLU A 492 -25.58 -0.98 8.35
N ARG A 493 -25.19 -0.25 7.29
CA ARG A 493 -25.46 -0.60 5.88
C ARG A 493 -24.90 -1.97 5.48
N THR A 494 -23.80 -2.38 6.11
CA THR A 494 -23.08 -3.63 5.82
C THR A 494 -23.04 -4.58 7.03
N ARG A 495 -23.83 -4.30 8.07
CA ARG A 495 -23.81 -5.10 9.30
C ARG A 495 -24.39 -6.48 9.05
N GLY A 496 -23.68 -7.53 9.49
CA GLY A 496 -24.08 -8.92 9.28
C GLY A 496 -23.92 -9.45 7.84
N MET A 497 -23.72 -8.59 6.85
CA MET A 497 -23.54 -8.96 5.46
C MET A 497 -22.26 -9.80 5.25
N ASN A 498 -22.32 -10.82 4.38
CA ASN A 498 -21.13 -11.54 3.95
C ASN A 498 -20.55 -10.96 2.67
N LEU A 499 -19.49 -10.17 2.82
CA LEU A 499 -18.76 -9.58 1.70
C LEU A 499 -17.54 -10.43 1.27
N HIS A 500 -17.40 -11.63 1.85
CA HIS A 500 -16.42 -12.66 1.48
C HIS A 500 -14.95 -12.21 1.54
N GLY A 501 -14.61 -11.22 2.36
CA GLY A 501 -13.27 -10.64 2.44
C GLY A 501 -12.88 -9.84 1.19
N ARG A 502 -13.86 -9.29 0.46
CA ARG A 502 -13.64 -8.62 -0.83
C ARG A 502 -13.82 -7.10 -0.80
N SER A 503 -14.29 -6.57 0.34
CA SER A 503 -14.63 -5.15 0.48
C SER A 503 -13.72 -4.44 1.46
N PHE A 504 -13.17 -3.30 1.02
CA PHE A 504 -12.65 -2.31 1.93
C PHE A 504 -13.84 -1.57 2.57
N LEU A 505 -13.84 -1.42 3.89
CA LEU A 505 -14.98 -0.88 4.63
C LEU A 505 -14.58 0.37 5.40
N HIS A 506 -15.04 1.54 4.96
CA HIS A 506 -14.89 2.81 5.66
C HIS A 506 -16.24 3.28 6.19
N ASP A 507 -16.29 3.56 7.48
CA ASP A 507 -17.52 4.01 8.11
C ASP A 507 -17.63 5.53 7.89
N TYR A 508 -18.79 5.98 7.43
CA TYR A 508 -19.02 7.37 7.06
C TYR A 508 -20.50 7.72 7.17
N ASP A 509 -20.82 8.81 7.84
CA ASP A 509 -22.18 9.36 7.93
C ASP A 509 -22.19 10.79 7.38
N TRP A 510 -22.73 10.94 6.16
CA TRP A 510 -22.78 12.21 5.46
C TRP A 510 -23.61 13.27 6.20
N SER A 511 -24.59 12.86 7.01
CA SER A 511 -25.46 13.78 7.75
C SER A 511 -24.72 14.53 8.87
N ARG A 512 -23.58 13.98 9.30
CA ARG A 512 -22.70 14.54 10.36
C ARG A 512 -21.47 15.25 9.79
N ASP A 513 -21.29 15.24 8.47
CA ASP A 513 -20.09 15.72 7.81
C ASP A 513 -20.26 17.16 7.35
N ASP A 514 -19.97 18.09 8.26
CA ASP A 514 -20.03 19.52 7.99
C ASP A 514 -19.11 19.91 6.81
N GLY A 515 -19.70 20.50 5.77
CA GLY A 515 -19.02 20.87 4.53
C GLY A 515 -18.39 19.70 3.75
N PHE A 516 -18.78 18.45 4.02
CA PHE A 516 -18.26 17.24 3.36
C PHE A 516 -16.73 17.05 3.46
N GLN A 517 -16.10 17.58 4.51
CA GLN A 517 -14.65 17.52 4.69
C GLN A 517 -14.15 16.07 4.85
N SER A 518 -14.92 15.23 5.52
CA SER A 518 -14.58 13.82 5.71
C SER A 518 -14.73 13.05 4.40
N LEU A 519 -15.78 13.31 3.62
CA LEU A 519 -15.94 12.75 2.28
C LEU A 519 -14.78 13.15 1.36
N GLU A 520 -14.39 14.42 1.38
CA GLU A 520 -13.26 14.93 0.60
C GLU A 520 -11.97 14.18 0.98
N LEU A 521 -11.70 14.01 2.27
CA LEU A 521 -10.55 13.23 2.76
C LEU A 521 -10.62 11.78 2.28
N ILE A 522 -11.80 11.14 2.37
CA ILE A 522 -12.00 9.74 1.97
C ILE A 522 -11.76 9.55 0.46
N MET A 523 -12.28 10.45 -0.37
CA MET A 523 -12.15 10.38 -1.83
C MET A 523 -10.74 10.70 -2.31
N THR A 524 -10.01 11.58 -1.62
CA THR A 524 -8.66 12.01 -2.04
C THR A 524 -7.54 11.11 -1.52
N ALA A 525 -7.75 10.35 -0.44
CA ALA A 525 -6.74 9.45 0.12
C ALA A 525 -7.17 7.97 0.17
N PRO A 526 -8.07 7.49 1.07
CA PRO A 526 -8.50 6.09 1.11
C PRO A 526 -8.99 5.52 -0.23
N MET A 527 -9.79 6.26 -1.00
CA MET A 527 -10.28 5.80 -2.30
C MET A 527 -9.14 5.61 -3.31
N VAL A 528 -8.17 6.54 -3.34
CA VAL A 528 -6.99 6.44 -4.20
C VAL A 528 -6.11 5.25 -3.79
N VAL A 529 -5.87 5.07 -2.49
CA VAL A 529 -5.06 3.96 -1.95
C VAL A 529 -5.71 2.61 -2.24
N THR A 530 -7.02 2.47 -2.00
CA THR A 530 -7.75 1.22 -2.29
C THR A 530 -7.78 0.91 -3.78
N ASN A 531 -7.87 1.92 -4.64
CA ASN A 531 -7.71 1.75 -6.09
C ASN A 531 -6.31 1.27 -6.46
N TRP A 532 -5.25 1.86 -5.91
CA TRP A 532 -3.87 1.40 -6.19
C TRP A 532 -3.64 -0.05 -5.78
N ILE A 533 -4.17 -0.45 -4.62
CA ILE A 533 -4.12 -1.84 -4.18
C ILE A 533 -4.89 -2.72 -5.18
N ASN A 534 -6.13 -2.36 -5.53
CA ASN A 534 -6.93 -3.13 -6.49
C ASN A 534 -6.23 -3.28 -7.85
N MET A 535 -5.73 -2.17 -8.41
CA MET A 535 -5.00 -2.15 -9.68
C MET A 535 -3.73 -2.99 -9.63
N GLN A 536 -3.03 -3.06 -8.50
CA GLN A 536 -1.86 -3.91 -8.35
C GLN A 536 -2.20 -5.39 -8.54
N TYR A 537 -3.30 -5.87 -7.94
CA TYR A 537 -3.75 -7.25 -8.11
C TYR A 537 -4.36 -7.46 -9.50
N TYR A 538 -5.23 -6.54 -9.95
CA TYR A 538 -5.87 -6.58 -11.27
C TYR A 538 -4.83 -6.72 -12.39
N ALA A 539 -3.87 -5.80 -12.44
CA ALA A 539 -2.85 -5.76 -13.50
C ALA A 539 -1.94 -7.00 -13.46
N SER A 540 -1.57 -7.45 -12.24
CA SER A 540 -0.79 -8.68 -12.06
C SER A 540 -1.54 -9.95 -12.49
N SER A 541 -2.87 -9.92 -12.53
CA SER A 541 -3.70 -11.04 -13.00
C SER A 541 -3.97 -11.00 -14.50
N VAL A 542 -4.27 -9.83 -15.09
CA VAL A 542 -4.65 -9.72 -16.50
C VAL A 542 -3.46 -9.75 -17.46
N ALA A 543 -2.30 -9.25 -17.04
CA ALA A 543 -1.08 -9.25 -17.85
C ALA A 543 0.17 -9.47 -16.95
N PRO A 544 0.33 -10.67 -16.36
CA PRO A 544 1.37 -10.98 -15.39
C PRO A 544 2.80 -10.75 -15.93
N ASP A 545 3.03 -10.91 -17.22
CA ASP A 545 4.36 -10.73 -17.82
C ASP A 545 4.78 -9.26 -17.91
N VAL A 546 3.81 -8.34 -17.98
CA VAL A 546 4.01 -6.89 -18.11
C VAL A 546 3.88 -6.20 -16.76
N TYR A 547 2.79 -6.46 -16.03
CA TYR A 547 2.44 -5.78 -14.79
C TYR A 547 2.56 -6.65 -13.54
N GLY A 548 3.00 -7.89 -13.68
CA GLY A 548 3.33 -8.76 -12.55
C GLY A 548 4.83 -8.84 -12.29
N SER A 549 5.19 -9.43 -11.15
CA SER A 549 6.59 -9.56 -10.75
C SER A 549 7.22 -10.91 -11.07
N GLY A 550 6.55 -11.73 -11.88
CA GLY A 550 7.01 -13.08 -12.20
C GLY A 550 6.88 -14.04 -11.01
N SER A 551 7.68 -15.11 -11.04
CA SER A 551 7.66 -16.12 -9.97
C SER A 551 8.55 -15.68 -8.81
N LYS A 552 7.99 -15.72 -7.59
CA LYS A 552 8.76 -15.42 -6.36
C LYS A 552 9.99 -16.31 -6.18
N LEU A 553 10.00 -17.51 -6.76
CA LEU A 553 11.15 -18.42 -6.76
C LEU A 553 12.39 -17.85 -7.47
N LEU A 554 12.19 -16.93 -8.41
CA LEU A 554 13.25 -16.35 -9.24
C LEU A 554 13.61 -14.93 -8.81
N HIS A 555 13.04 -14.45 -7.70
CA HIS A 555 13.22 -13.06 -7.26
C HIS A 555 14.62 -12.81 -6.72
N ASN A 556 15.29 -11.85 -7.34
CA ASN A 556 16.53 -11.27 -6.86
C ASN A 556 16.28 -9.84 -6.38
N LEU A 557 16.65 -9.55 -5.14
CA LEU A 557 16.52 -8.22 -4.55
C LEU A 557 17.61 -7.29 -5.09
N VAL A 558 17.19 -6.17 -5.67
CA VAL A 558 18.05 -5.11 -6.18
C VAL A 558 17.88 -3.87 -5.31
N CYS A 559 19.00 -3.29 -4.85
CA CYS A 559 19.01 -2.07 -4.04
C CYS A 559 18.08 -2.12 -2.80
N GLU A 560 17.92 -3.31 -2.19
CA GLU A 560 17.10 -3.60 -0.99
C GLU A 560 15.60 -3.27 -1.10
N THR A 561 15.14 -2.70 -2.21
CA THR A 561 13.78 -2.15 -2.35
C THR A 561 13.11 -2.51 -3.66
N ARG A 562 13.81 -3.20 -4.57
CA ARG A 562 13.31 -3.59 -5.90
C ARG A 562 13.57 -5.08 -6.13
N VAL A 563 12.88 -5.64 -7.10
CA VAL A 563 12.98 -7.06 -7.46
C VAL A 563 13.26 -7.19 -8.96
N GLN A 564 14.14 -8.10 -9.33
CA GLN A 564 14.27 -8.64 -10.68
C GLN A 564 13.87 -10.12 -10.67
N SER A 565 13.45 -10.66 -11.80
CA SER A 565 13.15 -12.08 -11.95
C SER A 565 14.22 -12.75 -12.80
N GLY A 566 14.97 -13.68 -12.23
CA GLY A 566 16.11 -14.34 -12.89
C GLY A 566 17.42 -13.56 -12.77
N ASN A 567 18.37 -13.86 -13.65
CA ASN A 567 19.76 -13.38 -13.55
C ASN A 567 19.96 -11.93 -14.07
N GLY A 568 18.92 -11.26 -14.52
CA GLY A 568 18.99 -9.89 -15.02
C GLY A 568 17.67 -9.41 -15.62
N GLY A 569 17.74 -8.30 -16.36
CA GLY A 569 16.59 -7.68 -17.01
C GLY A 569 16.04 -6.47 -16.25
N ASP A 570 14.84 -6.07 -16.63
CA ASP A 570 14.15 -4.93 -16.04
C ASP A 570 13.70 -5.19 -14.59
N LEU A 571 13.51 -4.11 -13.83
CA LEU A 571 12.86 -4.20 -12.53
C LEU A 571 11.43 -4.72 -12.71
N ARG A 572 11.00 -5.57 -11.80
CA ARG A 572 9.66 -6.13 -11.80
C ARG A 572 8.71 -5.23 -11.01
N VAL A 573 7.55 -4.97 -11.59
CA VAL A 573 6.43 -4.22 -10.98
C VAL A 573 5.35 -5.19 -10.48
N GLY A 574 4.33 -4.67 -9.79
CA GLY A 574 3.16 -5.47 -9.38
C GLY A 574 3.47 -6.56 -8.37
N LEU A 575 2.76 -7.69 -8.45
CA LEU A 575 2.80 -8.80 -7.49
C LEU A 575 3.28 -10.09 -8.13
N PRO A 576 3.87 -11.02 -7.33
CA PRO A 576 4.29 -12.30 -7.86
C PRO A 576 3.09 -13.15 -8.26
N PHE A 577 3.30 -14.05 -9.21
CA PHE A 577 2.25 -14.97 -9.68
C PHE A 577 1.61 -15.75 -8.53
N GLN A 578 2.41 -16.12 -7.51
CA GLN A 578 1.91 -16.80 -6.31
C GLN A 578 0.94 -15.95 -5.48
N SER A 579 0.92 -14.62 -5.61
CA SER A 579 -0.05 -13.78 -4.92
C SER A 579 -1.43 -13.79 -5.58
N VAL A 580 -1.55 -14.17 -6.86
CA VAL A 580 -2.83 -14.09 -7.61
C VAL A 580 -3.33 -15.44 -8.12
N HIS A 581 -2.47 -16.45 -8.15
CA HIS A 581 -2.74 -17.76 -8.73
C HIS A 581 -2.35 -18.90 -7.78
N ASP A 582 -3.14 -19.98 -7.74
CA ASP A 582 -2.87 -21.14 -6.89
C ASP A 582 -2.01 -22.22 -7.57
N GLY A 583 -1.98 -22.24 -8.89
CA GLY A 583 -1.22 -23.20 -9.70
C GLY A 583 -2.10 -23.82 -10.77
N GLU A 584 -3.41 -23.84 -10.55
CA GLU A 584 -4.42 -24.33 -11.49
C GLU A 584 -5.32 -23.21 -12.00
N ARG A 585 -5.66 -22.24 -11.15
CA ARG A 585 -6.54 -21.12 -11.50
C ARG A 585 -6.14 -19.80 -10.84
N LEU A 586 -6.61 -18.72 -11.45
CA LEU A 586 -6.60 -17.40 -10.83
C LEU A 586 -7.52 -17.40 -9.59
N VAL A 587 -6.95 -17.02 -8.45
CA VAL A 587 -7.68 -16.80 -7.20
C VAL A 587 -8.16 -15.35 -7.11
N HIS A 588 -7.37 -14.41 -7.65
CA HIS A 588 -7.82 -13.04 -7.81
C HIS A 588 -8.72 -12.93 -9.04
N GLU A 589 -9.99 -12.57 -8.84
CA GLU A 589 -10.90 -12.19 -9.90
C GLU A 589 -10.63 -10.73 -10.29
N PRO A 590 -10.13 -10.44 -11.51
CA PRO A 590 -9.69 -9.10 -11.89
C PRO A 590 -10.91 -8.21 -12.18
N LEU A 591 -11.48 -7.62 -11.12
CA LEU A 591 -12.53 -6.61 -11.21
C LEU A 591 -11.95 -5.23 -10.91
N ARG A 592 -12.33 -4.22 -11.70
CA ARG A 592 -12.06 -2.83 -11.35
C ARG A 592 -12.81 -2.47 -10.07
N LEU A 593 -12.15 -1.72 -9.19
CA LEU A 593 -12.69 -1.36 -7.89
C LEU A 593 -14.06 -0.67 -8.03
N SER A 594 -15.08 -1.26 -7.40
CA SER A 594 -16.41 -0.66 -7.29
C SER A 594 -16.51 0.13 -5.99
N VAL A 595 -16.58 1.45 -6.10
CA VAL A 595 -16.65 2.37 -4.95
C VAL A 595 -18.11 2.73 -4.69
N PHE A 596 -18.63 2.35 -3.53
CA PHE A 596 -19.99 2.68 -3.08
C PHE A 596 -19.91 3.82 -2.07
N ILE A 597 -20.59 4.94 -2.32
CA ILE A 597 -20.60 6.10 -1.42
C ILE A 597 -22.04 6.47 -1.06
N GLU A 598 -22.37 6.50 0.23
CA GLU A 598 -23.63 7.05 0.74
C GLU A 598 -23.47 8.56 1.02
N ALA A 599 -23.75 9.40 0.01
CA ALA A 599 -23.72 10.87 0.10
C ALA A 599 -24.54 11.52 -1.04
N PRO A 600 -24.93 12.81 -0.93
CA PRO A 600 -25.59 13.54 -2.00
C PRO A 600 -24.76 13.60 -3.30
N GLU A 601 -25.43 13.59 -4.46
CA GLU A 601 -24.77 13.61 -5.79
C GLU A 601 -23.88 14.85 -5.95
N ASP A 602 -24.42 16.02 -5.59
CA ASP A 602 -23.70 17.31 -5.71
C ASP A 602 -22.41 17.34 -4.87
N ALA A 603 -22.43 16.73 -3.69
CA ALA A 603 -21.25 16.65 -2.82
C ALA A 603 -20.14 15.80 -3.46
N ILE A 604 -20.50 14.64 -4.02
CA ILE A 604 -19.58 13.74 -4.70
C ILE A 604 -18.99 14.43 -5.94
N GLU A 605 -19.83 15.03 -6.80
CA GLU A 605 -19.35 15.69 -8.02
C GLU A 605 -18.51 16.94 -7.72
N SER A 606 -18.85 17.72 -6.69
CA SER A 606 -18.04 18.88 -6.28
C SER A 606 -16.62 18.47 -5.93
N ILE A 607 -16.43 17.34 -5.24
CA ILE A 607 -15.10 16.83 -4.88
C ILE A 607 -14.37 16.30 -6.12
N ILE A 608 -15.06 15.61 -7.03
CA ILE A 608 -14.49 15.14 -8.29
C ILE A 608 -13.99 16.32 -9.12
N GLN A 609 -14.76 17.40 -9.24
CA GLN A 609 -14.36 18.59 -10.01
C GLN A 609 -13.17 19.33 -9.39
N LYS A 610 -13.08 19.33 -8.05
CA LYS A 610 -12.00 19.98 -7.29
C LYS A 610 -10.66 19.25 -7.42
N HIS A 611 -10.66 17.92 -7.55
CA HIS A 611 -9.46 17.08 -7.49
C HIS A 611 -9.22 16.31 -8.79
N GLU A 612 -8.25 16.76 -9.59
CA GLU A 612 -7.89 16.14 -10.88
C GLU A 612 -7.57 14.65 -10.77
N VAL A 613 -6.79 14.24 -9.75
CA VAL A 613 -6.46 12.82 -9.53
C VAL A 613 -7.70 11.97 -9.34
N VAL A 614 -8.72 12.48 -8.64
CA VAL A 614 -9.98 11.77 -8.44
C VAL A 614 -10.78 11.73 -9.74
N ARG A 615 -10.88 12.87 -10.44
CA ARG A 615 -11.55 12.97 -11.74
C ARG A 615 -10.98 11.99 -12.76
N ASP A 616 -9.66 11.93 -12.89
CA ASP A 616 -8.99 11.04 -13.83
C ASP A 616 -9.26 9.57 -13.53
N LEU A 617 -9.39 9.18 -12.26
CA LEU A 617 -9.73 7.81 -11.88
C LEU A 617 -11.15 7.42 -12.29
N VAL A 618 -12.11 8.33 -12.09
CA VAL A 618 -13.53 8.05 -12.32
C VAL A 618 -13.90 8.22 -13.80
N ASP A 619 -13.47 9.29 -14.46
CA ASP A 619 -13.86 9.59 -15.86
C ASP A 619 -13.19 8.65 -16.88
N ASN A 620 -12.03 8.08 -16.55
CA ASN A 620 -11.35 7.08 -17.36
C ASN A 620 -11.72 5.63 -16.98
N ASP A 621 -12.70 5.43 -16.10
CA ASP A 621 -13.12 4.12 -15.59
C ASP A 621 -11.95 3.27 -15.02
N TRP A 622 -10.96 3.90 -14.38
CA TRP A 622 -9.94 3.18 -13.60
C TRP A 622 -10.52 2.60 -12.32
N LEU A 623 -11.57 3.24 -11.79
CA LEU A 623 -12.49 2.68 -10.81
C LEU A 623 -13.93 3.01 -11.21
N LEU A 624 -14.89 2.29 -10.64
CA LEU A 624 -16.32 2.45 -10.94
C LEU A 624 -17.03 3.05 -9.73
N LEU A 625 -17.59 4.25 -9.88
CA LEU A 625 -18.27 4.95 -8.78
C LEU A 625 -19.78 4.64 -8.77
N LEU A 626 -20.28 4.26 -7.61
CA LEU A 626 -21.69 3.99 -7.33
C LEU A 626 -22.13 4.81 -6.11
N GLN A 627 -23.21 5.56 -6.27
CA GLN A 627 -23.84 6.25 -5.17
C GLN A 627 -24.88 5.34 -4.52
N ILE A 628 -24.89 5.30 -3.19
CA ILE A 628 -26.04 4.87 -2.39
C ILE A 628 -26.83 6.14 -2.10
N HIS A 629 -27.97 6.34 -2.75
CA HIS A 629 -28.67 7.60 -2.64
C HIS A 629 -29.19 7.83 -1.21
N PRO A 630 -29.00 9.01 -0.60
CA PRO A 630 -29.25 9.22 0.83
C PRO A 630 -30.69 9.01 1.31
N GLU A 631 -31.69 9.16 0.45
CA GLU A 631 -33.10 9.08 0.85
C GLU A 631 -33.69 7.71 0.55
N ASP A 632 -33.83 7.38 -0.73
CA ASP A 632 -34.42 6.12 -1.23
C ASP A 632 -33.48 4.89 -1.11
N LYS A 633 -32.21 5.09 -0.74
CA LYS A 633 -31.16 4.06 -0.63
C LYS A 633 -30.89 3.27 -1.91
N VAL A 634 -31.39 3.76 -3.04
CA VAL A 634 -31.20 3.12 -4.34
C VAL A 634 -29.75 3.33 -4.78
N VAL A 635 -29.13 2.24 -5.25
CA VAL A 635 -27.78 2.30 -5.79
C VAL A 635 -27.81 2.78 -7.24
N ARG A 636 -27.13 3.90 -7.51
CA ARG A 636 -27.00 4.49 -8.84
C ARG A 636 -25.54 4.48 -9.27
N ARG A 637 -25.26 4.01 -10.48
CA ARG A 637 -23.91 4.03 -11.06
C ARG A 637 -23.66 5.36 -11.75
N ARG A 638 -22.52 5.98 -11.46
CA ARG A 638 -22.04 7.15 -12.22
C ARG A 638 -21.55 6.72 -13.60
N GLN A 639 -21.96 7.46 -14.61
CA GLN A 639 -21.49 7.35 -16.00
C GLN A 639 -20.51 8.48 -16.30
N LYS A 640 -19.74 8.33 -17.39
CA LYS A 640 -18.84 9.41 -17.86
C LYS A 640 -19.61 10.71 -18.03
N GLY A 641 -19.04 11.80 -17.54
CA GLY A 641 -19.66 13.12 -17.55
C GLY A 641 -20.66 13.38 -16.42
N GLY A 642 -20.63 12.59 -15.33
CA GLY A 642 -21.33 12.93 -14.08
C GLY A 642 -22.80 12.54 -14.01
N LYS A 643 -23.29 11.69 -14.92
CA LYS A 643 -24.69 11.24 -14.91
C LYS A 643 -24.87 9.99 -14.05
N TYR A 644 -25.85 9.99 -13.16
CA TYR A 644 -26.18 8.82 -12.34
C TYR A 644 -27.35 8.05 -12.94
N ALA A 645 -27.19 6.73 -13.09
CA ALA A 645 -28.23 5.84 -13.59
C ALA A 645 -28.47 4.70 -12.59
N PRO A 646 -29.73 4.32 -12.30
CA PRO A 646 -30.02 3.15 -11.49
C PRO A 646 -29.31 1.90 -12.02
N MET A 647 -28.90 1.01 -11.12
CA MET A 647 -28.39 -0.29 -11.52
C MET A 647 -29.53 -1.18 -12.01
N GLY A 648 -29.87 -1.07 -13.30
CA GLY A 648 -30.78 -1.99 -13.99
C GLY A 648 -30.21 -3.39 -14.11
#